data_AF-A0A954TE40-F1
#
_entry.id   AF-A0A954TE40-F1
#
_cell.length_a   1.000
_cell.length_b   1.000
_cell.length_c   1.000
_cell.angle_alpha   90.00
_cell.angle_beta   90.00
_cell.angle_gamma   90.00
#
_symmetry.space_group_name_H-M   'P 1'
#
loop_
_entity.id
_entity.type
_entity.pdbx_description
1 polymer ?
#
loop_
_entity_poly.entity_id
_entity_poly.type
_entity_poly.pdbx_seq_one_letter_code
_entity_poly.pdbx_strand_id
1 'polypeptide(L)'
;MQPFSTRFAFGSAAITCLFCSIVVIPLGAETPDESEETLAGHSYHGEAFNEGPRQAAYLMQGMGNVSFATSTKNVLAQRFIDQGVAQLHGFWYYEAERSFRQAAVLDPQCAMCYWGMAMANTSNRKRAVEFAEKADQLAKQCSPRERLFIKSVVNYCKEQDEDGKSISKKQRAQQYTHDLEAIVEEYPDDIEAKAFLAVQLYLNSQADLPIVSHVAIDALIQDIFDAAPMHPAHHYRIHLWDRHKAERALASAADCGPSLPGIAHMWHMPGHIYSKLHRYQDAAWQQEASARVDHAHMIRDRVMPDQIHNFAHNNEWFIRNLLNVGRLDDAIALAQNMQELPRHPKYNTLKKGSAKYGRERLLMALTRYRLWPELIEFASTEYLEPTDDPGLQNERLMYLGVANALSGQASNAETTMSDLKAKLATSATELESAREQLDTLSKSSVSATDGTDDEKKAAANRKRKLKELEESTKKLEEAKTQLEKAVASCEAALAAQQADWSVALESFEKSQLADDKLLQAEWLALAGKVDQACELIEKRVKEQPGEVLPVAVEAWIKYQHLGLEASREPFERLRELAAVADLHTPLLDRLKPLAEELGYGREWTIPYIAPNDLGERPDLDSLGPMRWHPYQAPLFDVQQANGQTTSLKDLRGQSQLVIFYLGFGCLHCIEQLHEFSPRAEEFKSQGINILAISTEDLESLNSGLSSYGEPLNIPLHSDAELSAFHAYRCFDDFESQPLHGTFLIDPEGKVLWQDISYEPFTDVDFALSESRRLLSLHGFGNLPSTLVTAKEASR
;
A
#
# COMPACT_ATOMS: atom_id res chain seq x y z
N MET A 1 50.78 -38.95 5.59
CA MET A 1 51.90 -39.30 4.70
C MET A 1 51.62 -38.70 3.32
N GLN A 2 52.32 -37.62 2.97
CA GLN A 2 52.51 -37.15 1.59
C GLN A 2 53.47 -38.13 0.84
N PRO A 3 53.87 -37.88 -0.43
CA PRO A 3 53.07 -37.72 -1.65
C PRO A 3 53.72 -38.51 -2.83
N PHE A 4 53.17 -38.45 -4.04
CA PHE A 4 53.99 -38.59 -5.25
C PHE A 4 53.62 -37.54 -6.29
N SER A 5 54.67 -36.86 -6.74
CA SER A 5 54.70 -35.82 -7.76
C SER A 5 55.35 -36.38 -9.03
N THR A 6 54.94 -35.85 -10.18
CA THR A 6 55.82 -35.83 -11.36
C THR A 6 55.47 -34.63 -12.25
N ARG A 7 56.48 -33.79 -12.48
CA ARG A 7 56.54 -32.69 -13.45
C ARG A 7 57.04 -33.22 -14.79
N PHE A 8 56.63 -32.58 -15.89
CA PHE A 8 57.38 -32.18 -17.09
C PHE A 8 56.37 -31.35 -17.93
N ALA A 9 56.67 -30.39 -18.82
CA ALA A 9 57.73 -29.43 -19.11
C ALA A 9 57.28 -28.72 -20.41
N PHE A 10 57.65 -27.44 -20.59
CA PHE A 10 57.20 -26.56 -21.68
C PHE A 10 57.61 -27.02 -23.09
N GLY A 11 56.76 -26.71 -24.08
CA GLY A 11 57.11 -26.67 -25.51
C GLY A 11 56.19 -25.70 -26.27
N SER A 12 56.74 -24.56 -26.72
CA SER A 12 56.09 -23.58 -27.57
C SER A 12 55.92 -24.08 -29.01
N ALA A 13 54.74 -23.89 -29.60
CA ALA A 13 54.58 -23.75 -31.04
C ALA A 13 53.31 -22.92 -31.33
N ALA A 14 53.51 -21.80 -32.04
CA ALA A 14 52.44 -20.94 -32.53
C ALA A 14 51.74 -21.60 -33.73
N ILE A 15 50.40 -21.66 -33.72
CA ILE A 15 49.58 -21.88 -34.90
C ILE A 15 48.38 -20.93 -34.85
N THR A 16 48.25 -20.19 -35.95
CA THR A 16 47.30 -19.13 -36.29
C THR A 16 45.87 -19.65 -36.47
N CYS A 17 44.92 -18.83 -36.02
CA CYS A 17 43.49 -18.72 -36.36
C CYS A 17 42.75 -19.86 -37.09
N LEU A 18 41.69 -20.37 -36.45
CA LEU A 18 40.32 -20.35 -37.00
C LEU A 18 39.34 -20.66 -35.85
N PHE A 19 38.81 -19.63 -35.18
CA PHE A 19 37.67 -19.81 -34.27
C PHE A 19 36.40 -19.87 -35.13
N CYS A 20 35.90 -21.08 -35.33
CA CYS A 20 34.56 -21.30 -35.87
C CYS A 20 33.58 -21.13 -34.71
N SER A 21 32.99 -19.94 -34.59
CA SER A 21 31.86 -19.69 -33.69
C SER A 21 30.66 -20.50 -34.18
N ILE A 22 30.39 -21.63 -33.53
CA ILE A 22 29.11 -22.32 -33.68
C ILE A 22 28.08 -21.48 -32.93
N VAL A 23 27.40 -20.61 -33.66
CA VAL A 23 26.15 -19.98 -33.22
C VAL A 23 25.12 -21.11 -33.14
N VAL A 24 24.74 -21.50 -31.92
CA VAL A 24 23.55 -22.33 -31.70
C VAL A 24 22.35 -21.42 -31.89
N ILE A 25 21.76 -21.47 -33.07
CA ILE A 25 20.46 -20.84 -33.35
C ILE A 25 19.40 -21.71 -32.63
N PRO A 26 18.59 -21.15 -31.71
CA PRO A 26 17.44 -21.88 -31.20
C PRO A 26 16.43 -22.04 -32.33
N LEU A 27 16.25 -23.28 -32.80
CA LEU A 27 15.21 -23.64 -33.74
C LEU A 27 13.87 -23.67 -33.02
N GLY A 28 12.99 -22.71 -33.36
CA GLY A 28 11.55 -22.78 -33.11
C GLY A 28 10.99 -21.80 -32.09
N ALA A 29 11.17 -20.49 -32.30
CA ALA A 29 10.16 -19.52 -31.91
C ALA A 29 9.24 -19.33 -33.13
N GLU A 30 7.94 -19.60 -33.00
CA GLU A 30 6.97 -19.16 -34.00
C GLU A 30 7.04 -17.62 -34.06
N THR A 31 7.40 -17.08 -35.21
CA THR A 31 7.28 -15.65 -35.50
C THR A 31 5.81 -15.25 -35.43
N PRO A 32 5.41 -14.19 -34.70
CA PRO A 32 4.03 -13.74 -34.64
C PRO A 32 3.50 -13.39 -36.05
N ASP A 33 2.19 -13.53 -36.22
CA ASP A 33 1.44 -13.18 -37.42
C ASP A 33 1.73 -11.71 -37.84
N GLU A 34 2.13 -11.49 -39.10
CA GLU A 34 2.59 -10.21 -39.67
C GLU A 34 1.47 -9.15 -39.84
N SER A 35 0.39 -9.17 -39.06
CA SER A 35 -0.81 -8.33 -39.34
C SER A 35 -1.10 -7.16 -38.39
N GLU A 36 -0.28 -6.87 -37.38
CA GLU A 36 -0.30 -5.60 -36.62
C GLU A 36 1.09 -5.37 -36.01
N GLU A 37 1.83 -4.35 -36.45
CA GLU A 37 3.14 -4.01 -35.89
C GLU A 37 2.97 -3.64 -34.40
N THR A 38 3.60 -4.40 -33.50
CA THR A 38 3.46 -4.16 -32.04
C THR A 38 4.00 -2.77 -31.71
N LEU A 39 3.18 -1.96 -31.04
CA LEU A 39 3.55 -0.59 -30.66
C LEU A 39 4.79 -0.58 -29.75
N ALA A 40 5.63 0.44 -29.88
CA ALA A 40 6.84 0.59 -29.07
C ALA A 40 6.53 0.56 -27.57
N GLY A 41 7.24 -0.31 -26.83
CA GLY A 41 7.03 -0.55 -25.40
C GLY A 41 5.98 -1.64 -25.09
N HIS A 42 5.05 -1.93 -26.01
CA HIS A 42 4.04 -2.98 -25.83
C HIS A 42 4.62 -4.38 -26.07
N SER A 43 4.05 -5.36 -25.40
CA SER A 43 4.46 -6.75 -25.47
C SER A 43 4.05 -7.42 -26.78
N TYR A 44 4.97 -8.16 -27.38
CA TYR A 44 4.68 -9.03 -28.51
C TYR A 44 3.96 -10.34 -28.12
N HIS A 45 3.79 -10.62 -26.82
CA HIS A 45 2.97 -11.72 -26.31
C HIS A 45 1.50 -11.31 -26.06
N GLY A 46 1.13 -10.05 -26.38
CA GLY A 46 -0.23 -9.54 -26.30
C GLY A 46 -0.50 -8.65 -25.08
N GLU A 47 -1.70 -8.07 -25.03
CA GLU A 47 -2.04 -7.03 -24.06
C GLU A 47 -1.94 -7.48 -22.60
N ALA A 48 -2.22 -8.75 -22.28
CA ALA A 48 -2.07 -9.26 -20.92
C ALA A 48 -0.62 -9.19 -20.40
N PHE A 49 0.38 -9.06 -21.27
CA PHE A 49 1.78 -8.95 -20.86
C PHE A 49 2.28 -7.51 -20.71
N ASN A 50 1.56 -6.52 -21.25
CA ASN A 50 1.91 -5.09 -21.15
C ASN A 50 1.98 -4.62 -19.69
N GLU A 51 1.00 -5.02 -18.88
CA GLU A 51 0.98 -4.78 -17.45
C GLU A 51 1.67 -5.92 -16.66
N GLY A 52 2.02 -5.64 -15.41
CA GLY A 52 2.64 -6.60 -14.49
C GLY A 52 4.16 -6.48 -14.43
N PRO A 53 4.84 -7.48 -13.86
CA PRO A 53 6.30 -7.48 -13.75
C PRO A 53 6.97 -7.62 -15.10
N ARG A 54 7.94 -6.72 -15.36
CA ARG A 54 8.76 -6.69 -16.59
C ARG A 54 10.24 -6.96 -16.32
N GLN A 55 10.61 -7.19 -15.07
CA GLN A 55 12.00 -7.49 -14.69
C GLN A 55 12.15 -8.98 -14.39
N ALA A 56 13.28 -9.55 -14.79
CA ALA A 56 13.59 -10.97 -14.59
C ALA A 56 13.49 -11.33 -13.11
N ALA A 57 12.92 -12.50 -12.81
CA ALA A 57 12.83 -12.98 -11.45
C ALA A 57 14.18 -13.54 -10.97
N TYR A 58 14.36 -13.60 -9.66
CA TYR A 58 15.42 -14.37 -9.02
C TYR A 58 14.82 -15.23 -7.91
N LEU A 59 15.58 -16.24 -7.48
CA LEU A 59 15.13 -17.10 -6.39
C LEU A 59 15.32 -16.38 -5.05
N MET A 60 14.20 -15.99 -4.47
CA MET A 60 14.11 -15.21 -3.25
C MET A 60 14.32 -16.10 -2.03
N GLN A 61 14.99 -15.56 -1.01
CA GLN A 61 15.07 -16.22 0.29
C GLN A 61 13.75 -16.06 1.05
N GLY A 62 13.47 -16.99 1.96
CA GLY A 62 12.28 -16.92 2.81
C GLY A 62 10.96 -17.25 2.11
N MET A 63 11.00 -18.00 1.00
CA MET A 63 9.82 -18.46 0.24
C MET A 63 9.22 -19.79 0.78
N GLY A 64 9.44 -20.08 2.07
CA GLY A 64 8.89 -21.25 2.75
C GLY A 64 9.35 -22.59 2.16
N ASN A 65 8.75 -23.68 2.62
CA ASN A 65 8.98 -25.03 2.08
C ASN A 65 7.73 -25.51 1.34
N VAL A 66 7.52 -24.97 0.13
CA VAL A 66 6.42 -25.34 -0.77
C VAL A 66 6.97 -26.20 -1.90
N SER A 67 6.24 -27.24 -2.28
CA SER A 67 6.61 -28.12 -3.40
C SER A 67 5.39 -28.39 -4.26
N PHE A 68 5.40 -27.89 -5.50
CA PHE A 68 4.33 -28.03 -6.45
C PHE A 68 4.85 -28.72 -7.72
N ALA A 69 4.95 -30.04 -7.68
CA ALA A 69 5.52 -30.82 -8.77
C ALA A 69 4.75 -30.63 -10.10
N THR A 70 5.49 -30.33 -11.17
CA THR A 70 4.96 -30.18 -12.54
C THR A 70 5.65 -31.12 -13.54
N SER A 71 5.15 -31.15 -14.77
CA SER A 71 5.70 -31.95 -15.87
C SER A 71 7.00 -31.37 -16.43
N THR A 72 7.37 -30.13 -16.08
CA THR A 72 8.61 -29.50 -16.58
C THR A 72 9.83 -30.36 -16.27
N LYS A 73 10.78 -30.37 -17.19
CA LYS A 73 12.10 -31.01 -17.01
C LYS A 73 13.19 -30.00 -16.68
N ASN A 74 12.87 -28.71 -16.76
CA ASN A 74 13.79 -27.66 -16.39
C ASN A 74 13.77 -27.46 -14.87
N VAL A 75 14.86 -27.89 -14.21
CA VAL A 75 15.00 -27.80 -12.75
C VAL A 75 14.88 -26.37 -12.25
N LEU A 76 15.36 -25.39 -13.02
CA LEU A 76 15.26 -23.98 -12.62
C LEU A 76 13.83 -23.46 -12.79
N ALA A 77 13.14 -23.83 -13.86
CA ALA A 77 11.71 -23.49 -14.03
C ALA A 77 10.87 -24.07 -12.89
N GLN A 78 11.10 -25.33 -12.50
CA GLN A 78 10.41 -25.95 -11.36
C GLN A 78 10.61 -25.15 -10.06
N ARG A 79 11.84 -24.67 -9.78
CA ARG A 79 12.09 -23.85 -8.59
C ARG A 79 11.35 -22.52 -8.61
N PHE A 80 11.23 -21.88 -9.78
CA PHE A 80 10.42 -20.67 -9.92
C PHE A 80 8.91 -20.94 -9.80
N ILE A 81 8.44 -22.11 -10.25
CA ILE A 81 7.05 -22.54 -10.05
C ILE A 81 6.76 -22.73 -8.55
N ASP A 82 7.63 -23.45 -7.83
CA ASP A 82 7.49 -23.66 -6.38
C ASP A 82 7.47 -22.31 -5.63
N GLN A 83 8.38 -21.39 -5.99
CA GLN A 83 8.40 -20.02 -5.46
C GLN A 83 7.11 -19.26 -5.79
N GLY A 84 6.62 -19.34 -7.04
CA GLY A 84 5.40 -18.68 -7.46
C GLY A 84 4.17 -19.17 -6.67
N VAL A 85 4.09 -20.49 -6.40
CA VAL A 85 3.03 -21.08 -5.57
C VAL A 85 3.14 -20.63 -4.11
N ALA A 86 4.36 -20.58 -3.55
CA ALA A 86 4.56 -20.01 -2.22
C ALA A 86 4.09 -18.54 -2.15
N GLN A 87 4.41 -17.74 -3.15
CA GLN A 87 3.98 -16.34 -3.25
C GLN A 87 2.45 -16.22 -3.41
N LEU A 88 1.79 -17.14 -4.14
CA LEU A 88 0.33 -17.23 -4.15
C LEU A 88 -0.24 -17.53 -2.76
N HIS A 89 0.38 -18.43 -1.99
CA HIS A 89 -0.08 -18.70 -0.61
C HIS A 89 0.07 -17.51 0.34
N GLY A 90 1.12 -16.70 0.14
CA GLY A 90 1.34 -15.44 0.87
C GLY A 90 0.56 -14.23 0.31
N PHE A 91 -0.30 -14.42 -0.68
CA PHE A 91 -1.06 -13.37 -1.39
C PHE A 91 -0.18 -12.30 -2.05
N TRP A 92 1.04 -12.66 -2.48
CA TRP A 92 1.94 -11.76 -3.19
C TRP A 92 1.86 -11.95 -4.70
N TYR A 93 0.73 -11.52 -5.27
CA TYR A 93 0.38 -11.80 -6.66
C TYR A 93 1.35 -11.22 -7.70
N TYR A 94 1.91 -10.02 -7.48
CA TYR A 94 2.87 -9.41 -8.42
C TYR A 94 4.15 -10.25 -8.55
N GLU A 95 4.77 -10.63 -7.44
CA GLU A 95 5.98 -11.47 -7.46
C GLU A 95 5.66 -12.92 -7.87
N ALA A 96 4.48 -13.44 -7.52
CA ALA A 96 4.01 -14.74 -8.01
C ALA A 96 4.00 -14.76 -9.55
N GLU A 97 3.36 -13.77 -10.18
CA GLU A 97 3.36 -13.64 -11.64
C GLU A 97 4.78 -13.55 -12.20
N ARG A 98 5.66 -12.77 -11.56
CA ARG A 98 7.06 -12.61 -11.98
C ARG A 98 7.81 -13.94 -12.00
N SER A 99 7.64 -14.75 -10.96
CA SER A 99 8.21 -16.09 -10.87
C SER A 99 7.69 -17.01 -11.98
N PHE A 100 6.39 -16.98 -12.26
CA PHE A 100 5.81 -17.78 -13.35
C PHE A 100 6.25 -17.31 -14.74
N ARG A 101 6.39 -16.00 -14.97
CA ARG A 101 6.98 -15.46 -16.21
C ARG A 101 8.41 -15.94 -16.40
N GLN A 102 9.21 -15.90 -15.35
CA GLN A 102 10.58 -16.42 -15.40
C GLN A 102 10.63 -17.91 -15.71
N ALA A 103 9.72 -18.70 -15.12
CA ALA A 103 9.58 -20.11 -15.43
C ALA A 103 9.17 -20.35 -16.89
N ALA A 104 8.25 -19.53 -17.44
CA ALA A 104 7.83 -19.61 -18.83
C ALA A 104 8.94 -19.24 -19.83
N VAL A 105 9.84 -18.30 -19.50
CA VAL A 105 11.05 -18.04 -20.30
C VAL A 105 11.97 -19.27 -20.33
N LEU A 106 12.08 -20.00 -19.23
CA LEU A 106 12.93 -21.18 -19.10
C LEU A 106 12.33 -22.46 -19.70
N ASP A 107 11.00 -22.54 -19.74
CA ASP A 107 10.23 -23.63 -20.35
C ASP A 107 8.94 -23.06 -21.00
N PRO A 108 9.00 -22.61 -22.27
CA PRO A 108 7.86 -21.98 -22.95
C PRO A 108 6.65 -22.91 -23.17
N GLN A 109 6.81 -24.23 -23.01
CA GLN A 109 5.73 -25.21 -23.14
C GLN A 109 5.12 -25.59 -21.77
N CYS A 110 5.56 -24.94 -20.69
CA CYS A 110 5.05 -25.13 -19.34
C CYS A 110 3.63 -24.55 -19.19
N ALA A 111 2.60 -25.38 -19.37
CA ALA A 111 1.22 -24.95 -19.17
C ALA A 111 0.96 -24.45 -17.74
N MET A 112 1.62 -25.05 -16.74
CA MET A 112 1.48 -24.64 -15.32
C MET A 112 2.05 -23.25 -15.04
N CYS A 113 2.96 -22.75 -15.86
CA CYS A 113 3.49 -21.40 -15.75
C CYS A 113 2.38 -20.39 -16.08
N TYR A 114 1.62 -20.62 -17.16
CA TYR A 114 0.45 -19.80 -17.51
C TYR A 114 -0.73 -19.97 -16.54
N TRP A 115 -0.95 -21.18 -16.00
CA TRP A 115 -1.89 -21.38 -14.88
C TRP A 115 -1.53 -20.51 -13.68
N GLY A 116 -0.25 -20.45 -13.32
CA GLY A 116 0.24 -19.61 -12.23
C GLY A 116 0.04 -18.12 -12.49
N MET A 117 0.29 -17.65 -13.72
CA MET A 117 0.00 -16.26 -14.13
C MET A 117 -1.51 -15.95 -14.05
N ALA A 118 -2.37 -16.89 -14.43
CA ALA A 118 -3.82 -16.75 -14.31
C ALA A 118 -4.27 -16.66 -12.84
N MET A 119 -3.72 -17.53 -11.98
CA MET A 119 -3.95 -17.51 -10.53
C MET A 119 -3.50 -16.19 -9.89
N ALA A 120 -2.35 -15.64 -10.32
CA ALA A 120 -1.88 -14.34 -9.84
C ALA A 120 -2.78 -13.17 -10.27
N ASN A 121 -3.60 -13.34 -11.31
CA ASN A 121 -4.42 -12.28 -11.88
C ASN A 121 -5.92 -12.44 -11.64
N THR A 122 -6.37 -13.26 -10.68
CA THR A 122 -7.82 -13.45 -10.43
C THR A 122 -8.57 -12.16 -10.06
N SER A 123 -7.89 -11.08 -9.67
CA SER A 123 -8.50 -9.75 -9.47
C SER A 123 -8.48 -8.88 -10.73
N ASN A 124 -7.67 -9.21 -11.74
CA ASN A 124 -7.65 -8.61 -13.07
C ASN A 124 -8.15 -9.64 -14.10
N ARG A 125 -9.48 -9.71 -14.28
CA ARG A 125 -10.09 -10.83 -15.01
C ARG A 125 -9.69 -10.92 -16.47
N LYS A 126 -9.52 -9.79 -17.15
CA LYS A 126 -9.07 -9.76 -18.55
C LYS A 126 -7.76 -10.54 -18.71
N ARG A 127 -6.76 -10.21 -17.90
CA ARG A 127 -5.46 -10.91 -17.89
C ARG A 127 -5.58 -12.37 -17.46
N ALA A 128 -6.37 -12.66 -16.42
CA ALA A 128 -6.56 -14.05 -15.97
C ALA A 128 -7.18 -14.96 -17.03
N VAL A 129 -8.12 -14.46 -17.83
CA VAL A 129 -8.74 -15.20 -18.94
C VAL A 129 -7.69 -15.55 -19.99
N GLU A 130 -6.94 -14.56 -20.47
CA GLU A 130 -5.91 -14.76 -21.52
C GLU A 130 -4.83 -15.77 -21.06
N PHE A 131 -4.35 -15.68 -19.82
CA PHE A 131 -3.40 -16.65 -19.28
C PHE A 131 -4.00 -18.05 -19.11
N ALA A 132 -5.26 -18.15 -18.67
CA ALA A 132 -5.94 -19.44 -18.50
C ALA A 132 -6.16 -20.14 -19.85
N GLU A 133 -6.50 -19.39 -20.90
CA GLU A 133 -6.64 -19.92 -22.26
C GLU A 133 -5.29 -20.44 -22.78
N LYS A 134 -4.20 -19.70 -22.56
CA LYS A 134 -2.85 -20.16 -22.93
C LYS A 134 -2.45 -21.43 -22.19
N ALA A 135 -2.78 -21.54 -20.90
CA ALA A 135 -2.57 -22.76 -20.13
C ALA A 135 -3.35 -23.95 -20.71
N ASP A 136 -4.62 -23.76 -21.08
CA ASP A 136 -5.46 -24.80 -21.68
C ASP A 136 -4.93 -25.30 -23.03
N GLN A 137 -4.46 -24.39 -23.88
CA GLN A 137 -3.85 -24.73 -25.17
C GLN A 137 -2.64 -25.67 -25.01
N LEU A 138 -1.84 -25.47 -23.96
CA LEU A 138 -0.64 -26.26 -23.67
C LEU A 138 -0.92 -27.53 -22.84
N ALA A 139 -2.13 -27.67 -22.28
CA ALA A 139 -2.47 -28.72 -21.30
C ALA A 139 -2.38 -30.17 -21.84
N LYS A 140 -2.33 -30.36 -23.17
CA LYS A 140 -2.30 -31.69 -23.80
C LYS A 140 -1.10 -32.53 -23.37
N GLN A 141 0.03 -31.90 -23.05
CA GLN A 141 1.28 -32.57 -22.66
C GLN A 141 1.45 -32.73 -21.15
N CYS A 142 0.51 -32.20 -20.36
CA CYS A 142 0.57 -32.21 -18.91
C CYS A 142 0.11 -33.54 -18.31
N SER A 143 0.53 -33.80 -17.08
CA SER A 143 0.04 -34.90 -16.26
C SER A 143 -1.47 -34.79 -15.96
N PRO A 144 -2.15 -35.89 -15.60
CA PRO A 144 -3.56 -35.83 -15.23
C PRO A 144 -3.86 -34.83 -14.10
N ARG A 145 -3.00 -34.75 -13.07
CA ARG A 145 -3.07 -33.78 -11.98
C ARG A 145 -3.11 -32.34 -12.48
N GLU A 146 -2.14 -31.96 -13.30
CA GLU A 146 -2.01 -30.60 -13.84
C GLU A 146 -3.20 -30.21 -14.71
N ARG A 147 -3.72 -31.14 -15.52
CA ARG A 147 -4.90 -30.87 -16.36
C ARG A 147 -6.14 -30.53 -15.51
N LEU A 148 -6.27 -31.10 -14.31
CA LEU A 148 -7.37 -30.75 -13.40
C LEU A 148 -7.19 -29.32 -12.86
N PHE A 149 -5.97 -28.95 -12.42
CA PHE A 149 -5.68 -27.58 -11.99
C PHE A 149 -5.93 -26.55 -13.09
N ILE A 150 -5.46 -26.80 -14.31
CA ILE A 150 -5.68 -25.91 -15.46
C ILE A 150 -7.18 -25.76 -15.73
N LYS A 151 -7.90 -26.88 -15.83
CA LYS A 151 -9.35 -26.88 -16.06
C LYS A 151 -10.12 -26.10 -15.00
N SER A 152 -9.72 -26.21 -13.73
CA SER A 152 -10.37 -25.50 -12.62
C SER A 152 -10.30 -23.97 -12.79
N VAL A 153 -9.14 -23.45 -13.20
CA VAL A 153 -8.95 -22.01 -13.41
C VAL A 153 -9.64 -21.53 -14.68
N VAL A 154 -9.58 -22.31 -15.76
CA VAL A 154 -10.34 -22.03 -16.99
C VAL A 154 -11.83 -21.91 -16.69
N ASN A 155 -12.40 -22.86 -15.96
CA ASN A 155 -13.80 -22.82 -15.55
C ASN A 155 -14.11 -21.59 -14.67
N TYR A 156 -13.21 -21.24 -13.74
CA TYR A 156 -13.37 -20.07 -12.89
C TYR A 156 -13.32 -18.74 -13.68
N CYS A 157 -12.65 -18.71 -14.83
CA CYS A 157 -12.54 -17.57 -15.73
C CYS A 157 -13.69 -17.46 -16.75
N LYS A 158 -14.52 -18.50 -16.96
CA LYS A 158 -15.63 -18.46 -17.92
C LYS A 158 -16.72 -17.45 -17.50
N GLU A 159 -17.00 -16.48 -18.35
CA GLU A 159 -18.05 -15.48 -18.09
C GLU A 159 -19.43 -15.88 -18.62
N GLN A 160 -19.47 -16.80 -19.58
CA GLN A 160 -20.68 -17.28 -20.22
C GLN A 160 -20.67 -18.81 -20.27
N ASP A 161 -21.86 -19.40 -20.21
CA ASP A 161 -22.06 -20.82 -20.47
C ASP A 161 -22.11 -21.12 -21.99
N GLU A 162 -22.30 -22.39 -22.34
CA GLU A 162 -22.34 -22.86 -23.73
C GLU A 162 -23.50 -22.24 -24.53
N ASP A 163 -24.54 -21.74 -23.87
CA ASP A 163 -25.70 -21.07 -24.47
C ASP A 163 -25.53 -19.53 -24.53
N GLY A 164 -24.35 -19.00 -24.15
CA GLY A 164 -24.04 -17.57 -24.15
C GLY A 164 -24.63 -16.80 -22.96
N LYS A 165 -25.13 -17.48 -21.93
CA LYS A 165 -25.71 -16.85 -20.74
C LYS A 165 -24.63 -16.53 -19.72
N SER A 166 -24.69 -15.33 -19.14
CA SER A 166 -23.73 -14.88 -18.14
C SER A 166 -23.72 -15.78 -16.89
N ILE A 167 -22.52 -16.20 -16.48
CA ILE A 167 -22.25 -16.95 -15.25
C ILE A 167 -21.91 -15.95 -14.14
N SER A 168 -22.63 -16.00 -13.03
CA SER A 168 -22.38 -15.13 -11.88
C SER A 168 -21.08 -15.46 -11.15
N LYS A 169 -20.51 -14.48 -10.41
CA LYS A 169 -19.34 -14.70 -9.53
C LYS A 169 -19.55 -15.88 -8.57
N LYS A 170 -20.75 -15.99 -8.02
CA LYS A 170 -21.17 -17.08 -7.13
C LYS A 170 -21.09 -18.45 -7.80
N GLN A 171 -21.65 -18.59 -9.01
CA GLN A 171 -21.61 -19.84 -9.76
C GLN A 171 -20.19 -20.25 -10.12
N ARG A 172 -19.33 -19.30 -10.52
CA ARG A 172 -17.91 -19.58 -10.80
C ARG A 172 -17.16 -20.04 -9.56
N ALA A 173 -17.37 -19.38 -8.42
CA ALA A 173 -16.76 -19.77 -7.15
C ALA A 173 -17.22 -21.16 -6.66
N GLN A 174 -18.51 -21.49 -6.84
CA GLN A 174 -19.04 -22.84 -6.59
C GLN A 174 -18.38 -23.88 -7.49
N GLN A 175 -18.30 -23.61 -8.80
CA GLN A 175 -17.66 -24.54 -9.74
C GLN A 175 -16.19 -24.76 -9.41
N TYR A 176 -15.45 -23.68 -9.09
CA TYR A 176 -14.05 -23.78 -8.71
C TYR A 176 -13.85 -24.58 -7.41
N THR A 177 -14.77 -24.44 -6.45
CA THR A 177 -14.77 -25.28 -5.23
C THR A 177 -14.92 -26.76 -5.59
N HIS A 178 -15.92 -27.12 -6.41
CA HIS A 178 -16.12 -28.51 -6.84
C HIS A 178 -14.91 -29.05 -7.65
N ASP A 179 -14.31 -28.23 -8.50
CA ASP A 179 -13.13 -28.62 -9.28
C ASP A 179 -11.93 -28.91 -8.37
N LEU A 180 -11.73 -28.12 -7.29
CA LEU A 180 -10.69 -28.37 -6.28
C LEU A 180 -11.00 -29.60 -5.41
N GLU A 181 -12.27 -29.82 -5.03
CA GLU A 181 -12.69 -31.03 -4.33
C GLU A 181 -12.37 -32.29 -5.15
N ALA A 182 -12.67 -32.28 -6.45
CA ALA A 182 -12.35 -33.38 -7.36
C ALA A 182 -10.84 -33.67 -7.45
N ILE A 183 -9.98 -32.65 -7.35
CA ILE A 183 -8.52 -32.85 -7.28
C ILE A 183 -8.13 -33.55 -5.98
N VAL A 184 -8.67 -33.09 -4.84
CA VAL A 184 -8.39 -33.70 -3.53
C VAL A 184 -8.91 -35.13 -3.44
N GLU A 185 -10.05 -35.44 -4.06
CA GLU A 185 -10.60 -36.80 -4.14
C GLU A 185 -9.68 -37.77 -4.91
N GLU A 186 -9.13 -37.33 -6.05
CA GLU A 186 -8.22 -38.14 -6.87
C GLU A 186 -6.79 -38.19 -6.30
N TYR A 187 -6.34 -37.10 -5.67
CA TYR A 187 -5.00 -36.93 -5.10
C TYR A 187 -5.07 -36.53 -3.61
N PRO A 188 -5.49 -37.44 -2.71
CA PRO A 188 -5.74 -37.10 -1.29
C PRO A 188 -4.48 -36.75 -0.50
N ASP A 189 -3.29 -37.05 -1.01
CA ASP A 189 -2.01 -36.68 -0.38
C ASP A 189 -1.46 -35.33 -0.89
N ASP A 190 -2.15 -34.69 -1.84
CA ASP A 190 -1.74 -33.42 -2.42
C ASP A 190 -2.02 -32.24 -1.47
N ILE A 191 -0.98 -31.82 -0.75
CA ILE A 191 -1.03 -30.72 0.22
C ILE A 191 -1.50 -29.42 -0.45
N GLU A 192 -1.03 -29.14 -1.67
CA GLU A 192 -1.30 -27.90 -2.38
C GLU A 192 -2.76 -27.85 -2.85
N ALA A 193 -3.30 -28.98 -3.31
CA ALA A 193 -4.73 -29.10 -3.63
C ALA A 193 -5.61 -28.83 -2.39
N LYS A 194 -5.25 -29.41 -1.23
CA LYS A 194 -5.95 -29.13 0.04
C LYS A 194 -5.82 -27.66 0.45
N ALA A 195 -4.65 -27.06 0.28
CA ALA A 195 -4.41 -25.67 0.61
C ALA A 195 -5.26 -24.71 -0.25
N PHE A 196 -5.29 -24.93 -1.57
CA PHE A 196 -6.15 -24.17 -2.49
C PHE A 196 -7.64 -24.37 -2.19
N LEU A 197 -8.07 -25.60 -1.86
CA LEU A 197 -9.45 -25.85 -1.44
C LEU A 197 -9.80 -25.10 -0.15
N ALA A 198 -8.93 -25.17 0.87
CA ALA A 198 -9.16 -24.51 2.15
C ALA A 198 -9.31 -22.98 2.01
N VAL A 199 -8.41 -22.33 1.25
CA VAL A 199 -8.51 -20.88 1.02
C VAL A 199 -9.72 -20.52 0.17
N GLN A 200 -10.08 -21.34 -0.84
CA GLN A 200 -11.27 -21.10 -1.65
C GLN A 200 -12.56 -21.19 -0.84
N LEU A 201 -12.67 -22.18 0.06
CA LEU A 201 -13.83 -22.34 0.95
C LEU A 201 -14.04 -21.12 1.88
N TYR A 202 -12.95 -20.46 2.28
CA TYR A 202 -13.02 -19.17 2.97
C TYR A 202 -13.41 -18.03 2.02
N LEU A 203 -12.71 -17.87 0.88
CA LEU A 203 -12.93 -16.78 -0.07
C LEU A 203 -14.34 -16.80 -0.71
N ASN A 204 -15.01 -17.95 -0.69
CA ASN A 204 -16.42 -18.09 -1.04
C ASN A 204 -17.33 -17.07 -0.33
N SER A 205 -17.00 -16.63 0.89
CA SER A 205 -17.74 -15.58 1.58
C SER A 205 -17.75 -14.23 0.84
N GLN A 206 -16.73 -13.97 0.01
CA GLN A 206 -16.64 -12.78 -0.84
C GLN A 206 -17.44 -12.90 -2.15
N ALA A 207 -18.00 -14.08 -2.44
CA ALA A 207 -18.81 -14.39 -3.61
C ALA A 207 -20.27 -14.72 -3.21
N ASP A 208 -20.72 -14.24 -2.04
CA ASP A 208 -22.06 -14.48 -1.50
C ASP A 208 -22.40 -15.96 -1.28
N LEU A 209 -21.36 -16.77 -0.97
CA LEU A 209 -21.48 -18.15 -0.51
C LEU A 209 -21.18 -18.21 0.99
N PRO A 210 -22.01 -18.86 1.80
CA PRO A 210 -21.74 -18.98 3.22
C PRO A 210 -20.54 -19.90 3.47
N ILE A 211 -19.75 -19.59 4.49
CA ILE A 211 -18.81 -20.56 5.07
C ILE A 211 -19.65 -21.64 5.76
N VAL A 212 -19.74 -22.82 5.14
CA VAL A 212 -20.63 -23.90 5.60
C VAL A 212 -20.20 -24.44 6.96
N SER A 213 -18.90 -24.61 7.19
CA SER A 213 -18.36 -25.06 8.48
C SER A 213 -16.93 -24.59 8.68
N HIS A 214 -16.72 -23.72 9.68
CA HIS A 214 -15.36 -23.29 10.06
C HIS A 214 -14.54 -24.47 10.58
N VAL A 215 -15.16 -25.38 11.35
CA VAL A 215 -14.45 -26.53 11.94
C VAL A 215 -14.01 -27.54 10.88
N ALA A 216 -14.81 -27.74 9.82
CA ALA A 216 -14.42 -28.63 8.72
C ALA A 216 -13.24 -28.07 7.93
N ILE A 217 -13.25 -26.76 7.63
CA ILE A 217 -12.11 -26.10 6.95
C ILE A 217 -10.88 -26.13 7.86
N ASP A 218 -11.03 -25.89 9.16
CA ASP A 218 -9.95 -25.95 10.15
C ASP A 218 -9.32 -27.35 10.25
N ALA A 219 -10.13 -28.41 10.13
CA ALA A 219 -9.67 -29.79 10.07
C ALA A 219 -8.93 -30.09 8.77
N LEU A 220 -9.43 -29.64 7.61
CA LEU A 220 -8.70 -29.74 6.34
C LEU A 220 -7.33 -29.02 6.42
N ILE A 221 -7.28 -27.85 7.07
CA ILE A 221 -6.02 -27.14 7.32
C ILE A 221 -5.13 -27.90 8.32
N GLN A 222 -5.71 -28.60 9.30
CA GLN A 222 -4.94 -29.43 10.22
C GLN A 222 -4.26 -30.60 9.50
N ASP A 223 -4.97 -31.26 8.58
CA ASP A 223 -4.39 -32.33 7.77
C ASP A 223 -3.17 -31.85 6.95
N ILE A 224 -3.15 -30.58 6.53
CA ILE A 224 -1.98 -29.96 5.88
C ILE A 224 -0.82 -29.87 6.87
N PHE A 225 -1.06 -29.34 8.08
CA PHE A 225 -0.01 -29.17 9.08
C PHE A 225 0.54 -30.47 9.65
N ASP A 226 -0.28 -31.52 9.71
CA ASP A 226 0.18 -32.84 10.13
C ASP A 226 1.22 -33.42 9.17
N ALA A 227 1.13 -33.08 7.87
CA ALA A 227 2.12 -33.45 6.86
C ALA A 227 3.25 -32.42 6.70
N ALA A 228 2.93 -31.13 6.82
CA ALA A 228 3.85 -30.01 6.64
C ALA A 228 3.59 -28.93 7.71
N PRO A 229 4.18 -29.07 8.92
CA PRO A 229 3.88 -28.19 10.05
C PRO A 229 4.20 -26.72 9.82
N MET A 230 5.13 -26.39 8.91
CA MET A 230 5.49 -25.01 8.55
C MET A 230 4.92 -24.61 7.19
N HIS A 231 3.78 -25.18 6.77
CA HIS A 231 3.13 -24.80 5.52
C HIS A 231 2.52 -23.38 5.65
N PRO A 232 2.58 -22.53 4.60
CA PRO A 232 2.00 -21.17 4.64
C PRO A 232 0.50 -21.08 4.92
N ALA A 233 -0.22 -22.21 4.93
CA ALA A 233 -1.64 -22.29 5.29
C ALA A 233 -1.94 -21.83 6.74
N HIS A 234 -0.92 -21.56 7.58
CA HIS A 234 -1.14 -20.83 8.84
C HIS A 234 -1.90 -19.52 8.63
N HIS A 235 -1.58 -18.82 7.54
CA HIS A 235 -2.28 -17.65 7.08
C HIS A 235 -3.78 -17.91 6.85
N TYR A 236 -4.14 -19.07 6.30
CA TYR A 236 -5.53 -19.44 6.02
C TYR A 236 -6.31 -19.72 7.29
N ARG A 237 -5.70 -20.39 8.27
CA ARG A 237 -6.31 -20.58 9.59
C ARG A 237 -6.54 -19.24 10.29
N ILE A 238 -5.63 -18.27 10.15
CA ILE A 238 -5.84 -16.91 10.65
C ILE A 238 -7.06 -16.29 10.00
N HIS A 239 -7.13 -16.22 8.67
CA HIS A 239 -8.27 -15.65 7.95
C HIS A 239 -9.61 -16.28 8.33
N LEU A 240 -9.64 -17.61 8.45
CA LEU A 240 -10.83 -18.36 8.83
C LEU A 240 -11.39 -17.94 10.19
N TRP A 241 -10.51 -17.73 11.18
CA TRP A 241 -10.92 -17.48 12.56
C TRP A 241 -10.95 -16.00 12.96
N ASP A 242 -10.30 -15.12 12.20
CA ASP A 242 -10.13 -13.70 12.50
C ASP A 242 -11.48 -12.98 12.76
N ARG A 243 -12.51 -13.28 11.97
CA ARG A 243 -13.85 -12.68 12.12
C ARG A 243 -14.83 -13.52 12.93
N HIS A 244 -14.38 -14.61 13.55
CA HIS A 244 -15.26 -15.54 14.26
C HIS A 244 -14.79 -15.89 15.68
N LYS A 245 -13.58 -16.44 15.84
CA LYS A 245 -13.03 -16.86 17.15
C LYS A 245 -11.50 -16.87 17.12
N ALA A 246 -10.89 -15.70 17.32
CA ALA A 246 -9.46 -15.45 17.13
C ALA A 246 -8.55 -16.41 17.91
N GLU A 247 -8.96 -16.88 19.10
CA GLU A 247 -8.19 -17.81 19.94
C GLU A 247 -7.86 -19.12 19.21
N ARG A 248 -8.68 -19.54 18.24
CA ARG A 248 -8.44 -20.77 17.47
C ARG A 248 -7.30 -20.65 16.46
N ALA A 249 -6.85 -19.44 16.15
CA ALA A 249 -5.73 -19.19 15.27
C ALA A 249 -4.42 -18.88 16.01
N LEU A 250 -4.38 -18.96 17.34
CA LEU A 250 -3.23 -18.51 18.12
C LEU A 250 -1.92 -19.25 17.78
N ALA A 251 -1.98 -20.58 17.63
CA ALA A 251 -0.83 -21.37 17.19
C ALA A 251 -0.38 -20.94 15.78
N SER A 252 -1.32 -20.78 14.84
CA SER A 252 -0.98 -20.27 13.51
C SER A 252 -0.44 -18.84 13.52
N ALA A 253 -0.86 -17.99 14.46
CA ALA A 253 -0.33 -16.64 14.59
C ALA A 253 1.15 -16.63 15.03
N ALA A 254 1.62 -17.67 15.73
CA ALA A 254 3.03 -17.85 16.05
C ALA A 254 3.84 -18.28 14.83
N ASP A 255 3.32 -19.21 14.04
CA ASP A 255 4.08 -19.87 12.97
C ASP A 255 3.93 -19.21 11.58
N CYS A 256 2.95 -18.32 11.39
CA CYS A 256 2.63 -17.73 10.08
C CYS A 256 3.80 -16.95 9.47
N GLY A 257 4.37 -15.97 10.19
CA GLY A 257 5.56 -15.23 9.72
C GLY A 257 6.73 -16.17 9.41
N PRO A 258 7.17 -17.01 10.36
CA PRO A 258 8.24 -17.98 10.15
C PRO A 258 8.00 -19.02 9.03
N SER A 259 6.75 -19.35 8.69
CA SER A 259 6.42 -20.29 7.61
C SER A 259 6.78 -19.78 6.21
N LEU A 260 6.79 -18.44 6.03
CA LEU A 260 7.05 -17.78 4.75
C LEU A 260 7.61 -16.36 4.99
N PRO A 261 8.81 -16.24 5.58
CA PRO A 261 9.29 -15.02 6.21
C PRO A 261 9.66 -13.90 5.23
N GLY A 262 9.83 -14.23 3.94
CA GLY A 262 10.13 -13.24 2.90
C GLY A 262 8.94 -12.41 2.44
N ILE A 263 7.73 -12.64 2.98
CA ILE A 263 6.49 -11.96 2.56
C ILE A 263 5.89 -11.21 3.74
N ALA A 264 5.82 -9.87 3.64
CA ALA A 264 5.33 -9.00 4.72
C ALA A 264 3.92 -9.37 5.21
N HIS A 265 3.03 -9.74 4.29
CA HIS A 265 1.66 -10.14 4.63
C HIS A 265 1.58 -11.31 5.63
N MET A 266 2.56 -12.21 5.59
CA MET A 266 2.65 -13.36 6.51
C MET A 266 2.96 -12.93 7.96
N TRP A 267 3.60 -11.77 8.14
CA TRP A 267 3.85 -11.15 9.45
C TRP A 267 2.69 -10.24 9.87
N HIS A 268 2.04 -9.57 8.92
CA HIS A 268 0.90 -8.69 9.17
C HIS A 268 -0.30 -9.44 9.79
N MET A 269 -0.65 -10.60 9.22
CA MET A 269 -1.87 -11.32 9.57
C MET A 269 -1.93 -11.79 11.03
N PRO A 270 -0.85 -12.32 11.64
CA PRO A 270 -0.79 -12.54 13.08
C PRO A 270 -1.17 -11.32 13.93
N GLY A 271 -0.81 -10.11 13.49
CA GLY A 271 -1.16 -8.88 14.18
C GLY A 271 -2.66 -8.68 14.36
N HIS A 272 -3.51 -9.14 13.44
CA HIS A 272 -4.97 -9.09 13.60
C HIS A 272 -5.45 -9.95 14.77
N ILE A 273 -4.92 -11.17 14.87
CA ILE A 273 -5.26 -12.12 15.95
C ILE A 273 -4.84 -11.52 17.30
N TYR A 274 -3.60 -11.04 17.42
CA TYR A 274 -3.13 -10.45 18.66
C TYR A 274 -3.91 -9.19 19.05
N SER A 275 -4.25 -8.30 18.10
CA SER A 275 -5.09 -7.12 18.39
C SER A 275 -6.49 -7.50 18.87
N LYS A 276 -7.12 -8.54 18.29
CA LYS A 276 -8.44 -9.04 18.70
C LYS A 276 -8.45 -9.69 20.08
N LEU A 277 -7.32 -10.25 20.47
CA LEU A 277 -7.08 -10.79 21.81
C LEU A 277 -6.56 -9.72 22.79
N HIS A 278 -6.54 -8.45 22.37
CA HIS A 278 -6.04 -7.31 23.15
C HIS A 278 -4.55 -7.44 23.57
N ARG A 279 -3.77 -8.24 22.83
CA ARG A 279 -2.32 -8.42 23.00
C ARG A 279 -1.56 -7.42 22.12
N TYR A 280 -1.72 -6.12 22.40
CA TYR A 280 -1.21 -5.09 21.47
C TYR A 280 0.31 -5.03 21.38
N GLN A 281 1.06 -5.42 22.42
CA GLN A 281 2.52 -5.55 22.35
C GLN A 281 2.93 -6.58 21.29
N ASP A 282 2.26 -7.73 21.28
CA ASP A 282 2.48 -8.80 20.30
C ASP A 282 2.05 -8.37 18.90
N ALA A 283 0.92 -7.67 18.83
CA ALA A 283 0.43 -7.13 17.56
C ALA A 283 1.40 -6.08 17.00
N ALA A 284 1.92 -5.17 17.82
CA ALA A 284 2.88 -4.15 17.40
C ALA A 284 4.18 -4.80 16.88
N TRP A 285 4.69 -5.82 17.56
CA TRP A 285 5.87 -6.56 17.10
C TRP A 285 5.65 -7.20 15.73
N GLN A 286 4.52 -7.87 15.51
CA GLN A 286 4.19 -8.52 14.24
C GLN A 286 4.00 -7.52 13.09
N GLN A 287 3.35 -6.39 13.37
CA GLN A 287 3.19 -5.33 12.38
C GLN A 287 4.53 -4.64 12.05
N GLU A 288 5.42 -4.49 13.02
CA GLU A 288 6.78 -3.98 12.77
C GLU A 288 7.59 -4.95 11.89
N ALA A 289 7.52 -6.25 12.16
CA ALA A 289 8.14 -7.28 11.32
C ALA A 289 7.62 -7.20 9.87
N SER A 290 6.31 -7.05 9.69
CA SER A 290 5.70 -6.84 8.36
C SER A 290 6.26 -5.62 7.66
N ALA A 291 6.28 -4.46 8.32
CA ALA A 291 6.75 -3.21 7.72
C ALA A 291 8.21 -3.33 7.26
N ARG A 292 9.07 -3.91 8.11
CA ARG A 292 10.51 -4.10 7.83
C ARG A 292 10.77 -5.00 6.62
N VAL A 293 10.01 -6.08 6.46
CA VAL A 293 10.11 -6.97 5.29
C VAL A 293 9.74 -6.24 4.00
N ASP A 294 8.65 -5.47 4.00
CA ASP A 294 8.26 -4.65 2.84
C ASP A 294 9.34 -3.60 2.52
N HIS A 295 9.83 -2.86 3.52
CA HIS A 295 10.87 -1.84 3.33
C HIS A 295 12.15 -2.43 2.72
N ALA A 296 12.63 -3.56 3.25
CA ALA A 296 13.82 -4.23 2.74
C ALA A 296 13.65 -4.65 1.28
N HIS A 297 12.51 -5.24 0.93
CA HIS A 297 12.21 -5.62 -0.45
C HIS A 297 12.14 -4.40 -1.37
N MET A 298 11.40 -3.36 -0.99
CA MET A 298 11.22 -2.14 -1.79
C MET A 298 12.56 -1.44 -2.06
N ILE A 299 13.44 -1.32 -1.06
CA ILE A 299 14.75 -0.70 -1.21
C ILE A 299 15.66 -1.55 -2.09
N ARG A 300 15.74 -2.87 -1.84
CA ARG A 300 16.59 -3.80 -2.60
C ARG A 300 16.17 -3.87 -4.07
N ASP A 301 14.86 -4.04 -4.28
CA ASP A 301 14.30 -4.31 -5.59
C ASP A 301 13.77 -3.05 -6.29
N ARG A 302 13.97 -1.86 -5.71
CA ARG A 302 13.61 -0.57 -6.31
C ARG A 302 12.13 -0.51 -6.72
N VAL A 303 11.28 -1.13 -5.91
CA VAL A 303 9.82 -1.12 -6.08
C VAL A 303 9.31 0.10 -5.33
N MET A 304 8.51 0.93 -6.00
CA MET A 304 7.96 2.11 -5.34
C MET A 304 6.94 1.71 -4.28
N PRO A 305 6.83 2.48 -3.19
CA PRO A 305 5.74 2.32 -2.24
C PRO A 305 4.37 2.31 -2.92
N ASP A 306 3.42 1.58 -2.35
CA ASP A 306 2.06 1.37 -2.88
C ASP A 306 1.95 0.66 -4.26
N GLN A 307 3.06 0.27 -4.90
CA GLN A 307 3.03 -0.78 -5.94
C GLN A 307 2.83 -2.18 -5.31
N ILE A 308 3.08 -2.29 -4.01
CA ILE A 308 2.71 -3.44 -3.18
C ILE A 308 1.35 -3.15 -2.56
N HIS A 309 0.32 -3.86 -3.03
CA HIS A 309 -1.10 -3.56 -2.73
C HIS A 309 -1.47 -3.45 -1.23
N ASN A 310 -0.79 -4.19 -0.34
CA ASN A 310 -1.08 -4.17 1.10
C ASN A 310 -0.16 -3.25 1.92
N PHE A 311 0.87 -2.64 1.31
CA PHE A 311 1.90 -1.90 2.03
C PHE A 311 1.34 -0.81 2.96
N ALA A 312 0.48 0.06 2.44
CA ALA A 312 -0.11 1.12 3.25
C ALA A 312 -1.07 0.60 4.32
N HIS A 313 -1.77 -0.51 4.05
CA HIS A 313 -2.65 -1.15 5.03
C HIS A 313 -1.86 -1.82 6.17
N ASN A 314 -0.73 -2.45 5.87
CA ASN A 314 0.14 -3.03 6.88
C ASN A 314 0.66 -1.92 7.82
N ASN A 315 1.14 -0.81 7.25
CA ASN A 315 1.71 0.29 8.03
C ASN A 315 0.66 1.08 8.83
N GLU A 316 -0.56 1.27 8.34
CA GLU A 316 -1.61 1.94 9.14
C GLU A 316 -2.02 1.12 10.37
N TRP A 317 -2.07 -0.22 10.22
CA TRP A 317 -2.27 -1.14 11.35
C TRP A 317 -1.12 -1.09 12.33
N PHE A 318 0.11 -0.99 11.84
CA PHE A 318 1.27 -0.83 12.70
C PHE A 318 1.14 0.44 13.56
N ILE A 319 0.84 1.58 12.95
CA ILE A 319 0.65 2.85 13.68
C ILE A 319 -0.47 2.73 14.72
N ARG A 320 -1.60 2.08 14.39
CA ARG A 320 -2.68 1.84 15.37
C ARG A 320 -2.22 1.04 16.57
N ASN A 321 -1.45 -0.02 16.36
CA ASN A 321 -0.94 -0.85 17.45
C ASN A 321 0.14 -0.12 18.27
N LEU A 322 1.02 0.67 17.64
CA LEU A 322 1.96 1.55 18.33
C LEU A 322 1.24 2.51 19.29
N LEU A 323 0.14 3.12 18.82
CA LEU A 323 -0.67 4.01 19.65
C LEU A 323 -1.37 3.29 20.81
N ASN A 324 -1.74 2.01 20.65
CA ASN A 324 -2.34 1.22 21.73
C ASN A 324 -1.32 0.87 22.83
N VAL A 325 -0.03 0.69 22.48
CA VAL A 325 1.05 0.35 23.42
C VAL A 325 1.84 1.54 23.95
N GLY A 326 1.48 2.77 23.58
CA GLY A 326 2.15 3.97 24.09
C GLY A 326 3.35 4.46 23.29
N ARG A 327 3.72 3.84 22.17
CA ARG A 327 4.87 4.23 21.32
C ARG A 327 4.48 5.36 20.37
N LEU A 328 4.22 6.55 20.91
CA LEU A 328 3.76 7.70 20.16
C LEU A 328 4.81 8.24 19.20
N ASP A 329 6.08 8.33 19.64
CA ASP A 329 7.16 8.87 18.82
C ASP A 329 7.32 8.05 17.53
N ASP A 330 7.27 6.73 17.65
CA ASP A 330 7.34 5.79 16.52
C ASP A 330 6.10 5.88 15.62
N ALA A 331 4.92 6.03 16.23
CA ALA A 331 3.67 6.18 15.49
C ALA A 331 3.65 7.45 14.63
N ILE A 332 4.13 8.58 15.17
CA ILE A 332 4.24 9.85 14.44
C ILE A 332 5.30 9.71 13.35
N ALA A 333 6.48 9.18 13.67
CA ALA A 333 7.56 9.02 12.71
C ALA A 333 7.14 8.16 11.49
N LEU A 334 6.41 7.06 11.73
CA LEU A 334 5.91 6.23 10.64
C LEU A 334 4.77 6.91 9.86
N ALA A 335 3.88 7.62 10.53
CA ALA A 335 2.82 8.38 9.86
C ALA A 335 3.37 9.53 8.98
N GLN A 336 4.47 10.16 9.39
CA GLN A 336 5.22 11.11 8.57
C GLN A 336 5.89 10.39 7.40
N ASN A 337 6.60 9.28 7.65
CA ASN A 337 7.26 8.51 6.60
C ASN A 337 6.27 8.08 5.51
N MET A 338 5.07 7.61 5.87
CA MET A 338 4.01 7.27 4.91
C MET A 338 3.56 8.45 4.03
N GLN A 339 3.68 9.68 4.52
CA GLN A 339 3.37 10.90 3.77
C GLN A 339 4.56 11.41 2.96
N GLU A 340 5.80 11.14 3.39
CA GLU A 340 7.04 11.40 2.64
C GLU A 340 7.16 10.51 1.40
N LEU A 341 6.47 9.37 1.36
CA LEU A 341 6.49 8.47 0.20
C LEU A 341 5.97 9.15 -1.08
N PRO A 342 6.50 8.77 -2.25
CA PRO A 342 6.00 9.22 -3.54
C PRO A 342 4.52 8.91 -3.74
N ARG A 343 3.76 9.92 -4.16
CA ARG A 343 2.39 9.77 -4.63
C ARG A 343 2.40 9.28 -6.08
N HIS A 344 1.27 8.72 -6.51
CA HIS A 344 1.05 8.34 -7.88
C HIS A 344 -0.45 8.43 -8.23
N PRO A 345 -0.85 9.00 -9.39
CA PRO A 345 -2.27 9.17 -9.73
C PRO A 345 -3.08 7.87 -9.67
N LYS A 346 -2.45 6.74 -10.05
CA LYS A 346 -3.09 5.41 -10.09
C LYS A 346 -3.21 4.72 -8.73
N TYR A 347 -2.34 4.94 -7.76
CA TYR A 347 -2.31 4.08 -6.55
C TYR A 347 -2.03 4.76 -5.20
N ASN A 348 -1.41 5.95 -5.15
CA ASN A 348 -1.17 6.67 -3.89
C ASN A 348 -1.61 8.13 -3.99
N THR A 349 -2.74 8.48 -3.36
CA THR A 349 -3.33 9.83 -3.36
C THR A 349 -3.90 10.15 -1.97
N LEU A 350 -4.39 11.37 -1.74
CA LEU A 350 -5.07 11.70 -0.48
C LEU A 350 -6.36 10.88 -0.24
N LYS A 351 -6.81 10.08 -1.22
CA LYS A 351 -8.00 9.20 -1.13
C LYS A 351 -7.66 7.70 -1.02
N LYS A 352 -6.41 7.29 -1.26
CA LYS A 352 -5.98 5.88 -1.24
C LYS A 352 -4.46 5.74 -1.05
N GLY A 353 -4.00 4.61 -0.53
CA GLY A 353 -2.57 4.34 -0.34
C GLY A 353 -1.97 5.08 0.86
N SER A 354 -0.64 5.18 0.89
CA SER A 354 0.11 5.69 2.04
C SER A 354 -0.20 7.15 2.38
N ALA A 355 -0.43 8.01 1.40
CA ALA A 355 -0.72 9.43 1.62
C ALA A 355 -2.03 9.64 2.42
N LYS A 356 -3.08 8.88 2.08
CA LYS A 356 -4.32 8.89 2.86
C LYS A 356 -4.08 8.39 4.29
N TYR A 357 -3.54 7.19 4.41
CA TYR A 357 -3.44 6.54 5.72
C TYR A 357 -2.44 7.25 6.64
N GLY A 358 -1.28 7.67 6.14
CA GLY A 358 -0.30 8.44 6.89
C GLY A 358 -0.91 9.73 7.47
N ARG A 359 -1.68 10.47 6.66
CA ARG A 359 -2.38 11.67 7.12
C ARG A 359 -3.43 11.37 8.20
N GLU A 360 -4.28 10.36 7.99
CA GLU A 360 -5.29 9.93 8.97
C GLU A 360 -4.63 9.49 10.29
N ARG A 361 -3.56 8.71 10.20
CA ARG A 361 -2.87 8.17 11.37
C ARG A 361 -2.10 9.25 12.12
N LEU A 362 -1.55 10.25 11.42
CA LEU A 362 -0.93 11.43 12.05
C LEU A 362 -1.95 12.22 12.86
N LEU A 363 -3.11 12.57 12.25
CA LEU A 363 -4.19 13.24 12.99
C LEU A 363 -4.67 12.41 14.18
N MET A 364 -4.82 11.09 14.01
CA MET A 364 -5.22 10.21 15.10
C MET A 364 -4.18 10.18 16.24
N ALA A 365 -2.89 10.16 15.92
CA ALA A 365 -1.82 10.20 16.92
C ALA A 365 -1.86 11.51 17.72
N LEU A 366 -1.89 12.65 17.02
CA LEU A 366 -1.90 13.98 17.62
C LEU A 366 -3.12 14.19 18.53
N THR A 367 -4.30 13.82 18.05
CA THR A 367 -5.56 14.04 18.77
C THR A 367 -5.73 13.09 19.97
N ARG A 368 -5.44 11.79 19.81
CA ARG A 368 -5.56 10.79 20.89
C ARG A 368 -4.61 11.09 22.06
N TYR A 369 -3.42 11.62 21.78
CA TYR A 369 -2.43 11.93 22.80
C TYR A 369 -2.44 13.38 23.28
N ARG A 370 -3.43 14.18 22.83
CA ARG A 370 -3.61 15.60 23.22
C ARG A 370 -2.44 16.50 22.83
N LEU A 371 -1.75 16.18 21.72
CA LEU A 371 -0.68 16.99 21.14
C LEU A 371 -1.26 18.15 20.33
N TRP A 372 -2.02 19.01 21.00
CA TRP A 372 -2.69 20.15 20.37
C TRP A 372 -1.70 21.20 19.84
N PRO A 373 -0.65 21.59 20.57
CA PRO A 373 0.36 22.50 20.03
C PRO A 373 1.05 21.94 18.79
N GLU A 374 1.45 20.68 18.82
CA GLU A 374 2.11 20.01 17.70
C GLU A 374 1.17 19.88 16.50
N LEU A 375 -0.14 19.70 16.70
CA LEU A 375 -1.12 19.71 15.61
C LEU A 375 -1.13 21.06 14.89
N ILE A 376 -1.07 22.18 15.63
CA ILE A 376 -0.99 23.52 15.04
C ILE A 376 0.31 23.69 14.23
N GLU A 377 1.43 23.17 14.76
CA GLU A 377 2.72 23.17 14.05
C GLU A 377 2.64 22.36 12.76
N PHE A 378 2.14 21.11 12.82
CA PHE A 378 1.97 20.26 11.64
C PHE A 378 1.03 20.86 10.60
N ALA A 379 -0.03 21.55 11.01
CA ALA A 379 -0.92 22.27 10.11
C ALA A 379 -0.23 23.38 9.29
N SER A 380 0.97 23.80 9.73
CA SER A 380 1.81 24.80 9.04
C SER A 380 2.88 24.15 8.15
N THR A 381 2.88 22.82 8.00
CA THR A 381 3.83 22.04 7.20
C THR A 381 3.11 21.28 6.08
N GLU A 382 3.87 20.63 5.21
CA GLU A 382 3.39 19.78 4.11
C GLU A 382 2.60 18.55 4.61
N TYR A 383 2.76 18.14 5.87
CA TYR A 383 2.05 16.98 6.44
C TYR A 383 0.56 17.23 6.66
N LEU A 384 0.17 18.47 6.96
CA LEU A 384 -1.24 18.85 7.13
C LEU A 384 -1.49 20.18 6.42
N GLU A 385 -0.95 20.34 5.21
CA GLU A 385 -1.19 21.52 4.38
C GLU A 385 -2.67 21.66 3.96
N PRO A 386 -3.15 22.87 3.63
CA PRO A 386 -4.45 23.05 3.01
C PRO A 386 -4.61 22.20 1.75
N THR A 387 -5.82 21.73 1.50
CA THR A 387 -6.13 20.88 0.34
C THR A 387 -7.40 21.34 -0.37
N ASP A 388 -7.44 21.08 -1.68
CA ASP A 388 -8.62 21.35 -2.51
C ASP A 388 -9.74 20.32 -2.31
N ASP A 389 -9.48 19.20 -1.60
CA ASP A 389 -10.55 18.28 -1.21
C ASP A 389 -11.39 18.88 -0.07
N PRO A 390 -12.68 19.20 -0.29
CA PRO A 390 -13.47 19.91 0.71
C PRO A 390 -13.64 19.13 2.01
N GLY A 391 -13.72 17.80 1.95
CA GLY A 391 -13.88 16.95 3.12
C GLY A 391 -12.66 16.99 4.01
N LEU A 392 -11.48 16.77 3.41
CA LEU A 392 -10.20 16.82 4.13
C LEU A 392 -9.87 18.23 4.63
N GLN A 393 -10.24 19.27 3.87
CA GLN A 393 -10.04 20.65 4.29
C GLN A 393 -10.92 21.03 5.48
N ASN A 394 -12.18 20.59 5.48
CA ASN A 394 -13.09 20.81 6.61
C ASN A 394 -12.62 20.05 7.86
N GLU A 395 -12.15 18.81 7.72
CA GLU A 395 -11.55 18.04 8.80
C GLU A 395 -10.31 18.74 9.36
N ARG A 396 -9.41 19.22 8.49
CA ARG A 396 -8.23 19.99 8.88
C ARG A 396 -8.61 21.22 9.69
N LEU A 397 -9.55 22.03 9.18
CA LEU A 397 -10.01 23.24 9.86
C LEU A 397 -10.67 22.92 11.21
N MET A 398 -11.46 21.85 11.29
CA MET A 398 -12.06 21.40 12.55
C MET A 398 -10.99 21.08 13.59
N TYR A 399 -10.01 20.22 13.28
CA TYR A 399 -8.95 19.88 14.23
C TYR A 399 -8.05 21.07 14.55
N LEU A 400 -7.78 21.96 13.60
CA LEU A 400 -7.03 23.18 13.84
C LEU A 400 -7.78 24.13 14.80
N GLY A 401 -9.10 24.27 14.65
CA GLY A 401 -9.93 25.07 15.55
C GLY A 401 -9.95 24.50 16.97
N VAL A 402 -10.14 23.18 17.10
CA VAL A 402 -10.06 22.46 18.38
C VAL A 402 -8.69 22.62 19.03
N ALA A 403 -7.62 22.40 18.27
CA ALA A 403 -6.26 22.49 18.78
C ALA A 403 -5.90 23.92 19.23
N ASN A 404 -6.29 24.94 18.47
CA ASN A 404 -6.12 26.34 18.87
C ASN A 404 -6.85 26.64 20.17
N ALA A 405 -8.11 26.21 20.31
CA ALA A 405 -8.89 26.44 21.53
C ALA A 405 -8.23 25.76 22.74
N LEU A 406 -7.90 24.47 22.64
CA LEU A 406 -7.30 23.69 23.72
C LEU A 406 -5.84 24.07 24.02
N SER A 407 -5.17 24.78 23.11
CA SER A 407 -3.83 25.37 23.33
C SER A 407 -3.89 26.82 23.83
N GLY A 408 -5.08 27.34 24.17
CA GLY A 408 -5.25 28.69 24.71
C GLY A 408 -5.28 29.82 23.66
N GLN A 409 -5.31 29.49 22.36
CA GLN A 409 -5.34 30.43 21.24
C GLN A 409 -6.79 30.69 20.77
N ALA A 410 -7.65 31.17 21.69
CA ALA A 410 -9.09 31.33 21.45
C ALA A 410 -9.42 32.15 20.19
N SER A 411 -8.71 33.26 19.94
CA SER A 411 -8.96 34.11 18.77
C SER A 411 -8.71 33.38 17.44
N ASN A 412 -7.70 32.51 17.38
CA ASN A 412 -7.41 31.69 16.19
C ASN A 412 -8.50 30.61 16.00
N ALA A 413 -8.95 30.01 17.10
CA ALA A 413 -10.04 29.05 17.08
C ALA A 413 -11.37 29.69 16.63
N GLU A 414 -11.71 30.88 17.12
CA GLU A 414 -12.89 31.65 16.71
C GLU A 414 -12.85 32.00 15.22
N THR A 415 -11.67 32.39 14.71
CA THR A 415 -11.47 32.66 13.28
C THR A 415 -11.75 31.40 12.45
N THR A 416 -11.14 30.28 12.83
CA THR A 416 -11.32 28.99 12.15
C THR A 416 -12.79 28.51 12.20
N MET A 417 -13.45 28.69 13.34
CA MET A 417 -14.87 28.37 13.51
C MET A 417 -15.76 29.27 12.64
N SER A 418 -15.41 30.55 12.48
CA SER A 418 -16.13 31.47 11.59
C SER A 418 -16.05 31.01 10.13
N ASP A 419 -14.89 30.53 9.67
CA ASP A 419 -14.73 29.97 8.32
C ASP A 419 -15.59 28.73 8.11
N LEU A 420 -15.63 27.83 9.10
CA LEU A 420 -16.50 26.65 9.08
C LEU A 420 -17.99 27.04 9.07
N LYS A 421 -18.40 28.06 9.84
CA LYS A 421 -19.77 28.59 9.83
C LYS A 421 -20.15 29.21 8.48
N ALA A 422 -19.23 29.93 7.84
CA ALA A 422 -19.45 30.46 6.49
C ALA A 422 -19.65 29.34 5.46
N LYS A 423 -18.79 28.29 5.50
CA LYS A 423 -18.94 27.10 4.66
C LYS A 423 -20.25 26.36 4.90
N LEU A 424 -20.66 26.23 6.17
CA LEU A 424 -21.94 25.64 6.56
C LEU A 424 -23.13 26.42 5.97
N ALA A 425 -23.10 27.75 6.05
CA ALA A 425 -24.13 28.59 5.47
C ALA A 425 -24.23 28.42 3.95
N THR A 426 -23.10 28.40 3.23
CA THR A 426 -23.06 28.13 1.79
C THR A 426 -23.65 26.75 1.47
N SER A 427 -23.20 25.70 2.16
CA SER A 427 -23.69 24.33 1.95
C SER A 427 -25.19 24.19 2.24
N ALA A 428 -25.72 24.91 3.24
CA ALA A 428 -27.14 24.94 3.53
C ALA A 428 -27.96 25.60 2.41
N THR A 429 -27.49 26.71 1.84
CA THR A 429 -28.13 27.36 0.69
C THR A 429 -28.09 26.48 -0.57
N GLU A 430 -26.96 25.81 -0.84
CA GLU A 430 -26.84 24.87 -1.95
C GLU A 430 -27.80 23.68 -1.80
N LEU A 431 -27.92 23.13 -0.59
CA LEU A 431 -28.85 22.04 -0.29
C LEU A 431 -30.31 22.45 -0.48
N GLU A 432 -30.68 23.66 -0.05
CA GLU A 432 -32.03 24.21 -0.26
C GLU A 432 -32.34 24.33 -1.75
N SER A 433 -31.42 24.92 -2.53
CA SER A 433 -31.58 25.03 -3.99
C SER A 433 -31.68 23.66 -4.66
N ALA A 434 -30.86 22.69 -4.27
CA ALA A 434 -30.93 21.33 -4.80
C ALA A 434 -32.27 20.65 -4.49
N ARG A 435 -32.82 20.84 -3.28
CA ARG A 435 -34.13 20.32 -2.87
C ARG A 435 -35.27 20.96 -3.67
N GLU A 436 -35.22 22.26 -3.93
CA GLU A 436 -36.20 22.96 -4.77
C GLU A 436 -36.17 22.45 -6.22
N GLN A 437 -34.97 22.29 -6.79
CA GLN A 437 -34.81 21.72 -8.12
C GLN A 437 -35.35 20.28 -8.18
N LEU A 438 -35.10 19.49 -7.14
CA LEU A 438 -35.54 18.10 -7.05
C LEU A 438 -37.07 18.01 -6.97
N ASP A 439 -37.68 18.83 -6.12
CA ASP A 439 -39.13 18.95 -6.00
C ASP A 439 -39.78 19.37 -7.33
N THR A 440 -39.24 20.43 -7.96
CA THR A 440 -39.70 20.92 -9.27
C THR A 440 -39.60 19.84 -10.34
N LEU A 441 -38.44 19.17 -10.42
CA LEU A 441 -38.21 18.15 -11.43
C LEU A 441 -39.12 16.95 -11.18
N SER A 442 -39.33 16.52 -9.93
CA SER A 442 -40.19 15.39 -9.55
C SER A 442 -41.68 15.60 -9.90
N LYS A 443 -42.16 16.85 -9.81
CA LYS A 443 -43.57 17.22 -10.08
C LYS A 443 -43.92 17.36 -11.57
N SER A 444 -42.94 17.56 -12.45
CA SER A 444 -43.21 17.60 -13.90
C SER A 444 -43.63 16.22 -14.45
N SER A 445 -44.70 16.12 -15.24
CA SER A 445 -45.21 14.83 -15.78
C SER A 445 -44.89 14.67 -17.27
N VAL A 446 -44.37 13.49 -17.65
CA VAL A 446 -44.31 12.99 -19.04
C VAL A 446 -44.58 11.49 -18.99
N SER A 447 -45.63 11.03 -19.68
CA SER A 447 -46.04 9.62 -19.74
C SER A 447 -45.02 8.80 -20.54
N ALA A 448 -44.49 7.73 -19.96
CA ALA A 448 -43.46 6.88 -20.57
C ALA A 448 -44.02 5.71 -21.39
N THR A 449 -45.32 5.43 -21.31
CA THR A 449 -45.87 4.13 -21.74
C THR A 449 -46.42 4.11 -23.17
N ASP A 450 -46.79 5.26 -23.76
CA ASP A 450 -47.40 5.33 -25.10
C ASP A 450 -46.87 6.48 -26.00
N GLY A 451 -45.70 7.05 -25.67
CA GLY A 451 -45.12 8.20 -26.37
C GLY A 451 -44.22 7.86 -27.57
N THR A 452 -43.99 8.87 -28.41
CA THR A 452 -42.99 8.88 -29.50
C THR A 452 -41.58 8.57 -29.00
N ASP A 453 -40.65 8.17 -29.88
CA ASP A 453 -39.25 7.90 -29.50
C ASP A 453 -38.57 9.11 -28.82
N ASP A 454 -38.97 10.34 -29.18
CA ASP A 454 -38.49 11.57 -28.56
C ASP A 454 -39.05 11.76 -27.13
N GLU A 455 -40.31 11.39 -26.88
CA GLU A 455 -40.91 11.41 -25.53
C GLU A 455 -40.29 10.35 -24.61
N LYS A 456 -39.96 9.17 -25.14
CA LYS A 456 -39.23 8.13 -24.40
C LYS A 456 -37.81 8.58 -24.04
N LYS A 457 -37.09 9.22 -24.97
CA LYS A 457 -35.77 9.82 -24.71
C LYS A 457 -35.85 10.95 -23.67
N ALA A 458 -36.87 11.80 -23.75
CA ALA A 458 -37.10 12.87 -22.78
C ALA A 458 -37.38 12.31 -21.37
N ALA A 459 -38.21 11.27 -21.26
CA ALA A 459 -38.48 10.58 -20.00
C ALA A 459 -37.23 9.91 -19.41
N ALA A 460 -36.41 9.25 -20.25
CA ALA A 460 -35.15 8.65 -19.83
C ALA A 460 -34.13 9.69 -19.34
N ASN A 461 -33.97 10.80 -20.08
CA ASN A 461 -33.11 11.92 -19.69
C ASN A 461 -33.56 12.57 -18.37
N ARG A 462 -34.88 12.74 -18.17
CA ARG A 462 -35.43 13.25 -16.91
C ARG A 462 -35.17 12.29 -15.75
N LYS A 463 -35.38 10.99 -15.93
CA LYS A 463 -35.07 9.97 -14.91
C LYS A 463 -33.59 9.99 -14.53
N ARG A 464 -32.70 10.15 -15.51
CA ARG A 464 -31.26 10.32 -15.26
C ARG A 464 -30.96 11.57 -14.44
N LYS A 465 -31.49 12.73 -14.85
CA LYS A 465 -31.32 14.01 -14.12
C LYS A 465 -31.88 13.95 -12.70
N LEU A 466 -33.03 13.29 -12.50
CA LEU A 466 -33.62 13.11 -11.18
C LEU A 466 -32.66 12.31 -10.27
N LYS A 467 -32.13 11.19 -10.77
CA LYS A 467 -31.17 10.37 -10.03
C LYS A 467 -29.87 11.13 -9.72
N GLU A 468 -29.33 11.88 -10.68
CA GLU A 468 -28.14 12.72 -10.49
C GLU A 468 -28.38 13.78 -9.41
N LEU A 469 -29.56 14.40 -9.40
CA LEU A 469 -29.93 15.43 -8.43
C LEU A 469 -30.23 14.85 -7.04
N GLU A 470 -30.86 13.67 -6.95
CA GLU A 470 -31.01 12.92 -5.69
C GLU A 470 -29.65 12.60 -5.06
N GLU A 471 -28.70 12.12 -5.86
CA GLU A 471 -27.35 11.81 -5.40
C GLU A 471 -26.59 13.07 -4.96
N SER A 472 -26.69 14.16 -5.74
CA SER A 472 -26.10 15.45 -5.39
C SER A 472 -26.69 16.02 -4.08
N THR A 473 -28.01 15.97 -3.93
CA THR A 473 -28.73 16.44 -2.73
C THR A 473 -28.26 15.64 -1.51
N LYS A 474 -28.10 14.32 -1.64
CA LYS A 474 -27.59 13.47 -0.56
C LYS A 474 -26.17 13.85 -0.16
N LYS A 475 -25.27 14.09 -1.13
CA LYS A 475 -23.90 14.52 -0.86
C LYS A 475 -23.85 15.88 -0.14
N LEU A 476 -24.72 16.82 -0.54
CA LEU A 476 -24.85 18.12 0.13
C LEU A 476 -25.37 17.99 1.56
N GLU A 477 -26.33 17.09 1.80
CA GLU A 477 -26.84 16.80 3.14
C GLU A 477 -25.75 16.20 4.05
N GLU A 478 -24.98 15.23 3.53
CA GLU A 478 -23.82 14.67 4.22
C GLU A 478 -22.77 15.75 4.52
N ALA A 479 -22.43 16.61 3.54
CA ALA A 479 -21.47 17.69 3.72
C ALA A 479 -21.94 18.71 4.78
N LYS A 480 -23.21 19.11 4.75
CA LYS A 480 -23.81 19.98 5.75
C LYS A 480 -23.72 19.37 7.15
N THR A 481 -24.08 18.09 7.31
CA THR A 481 -23.99 17.41 8.60
C THR A 481 -22.55 17.34 9.11
N GLN A 482 -21.56 17.10 8.24
CA GLN A 482 -20.15 17.11 8.66
C GLN A 482 -19.69 18.51 9.09
N LEU A 483 -20.14 19.57 8.41
CA LEU A 483 -19.84 20.96 8.80
C LEU A 483 -20.51 21.35 10.12
N GLU A 484 -21.74 20.91 10.39
CA GLU A 484 -22.41 21.11 11.69
C GLU A 484 -21.61 20.47 12.83
N LYS A 485 -21.17 19.21 12.63
CA LYS A 485 -20.31 18.53 13.61
C LYS A 485 -18.96 19.21 13.79
N ALA A 486 -18.38 19.74 12.71
CA ALA A 486 -17.11 20.47 12.77
C ALA A 486 -17.23 21.76 13.58
N VAL A 487 -18.29 22.55 13.34
CA VAL A 487 -18.58 23.75 14.12
C VAL A 487 -18.81 23.40 15.60
N ALA A 488 -19.62 22.39 15.88
CA ALA A 488 -19.88 21.94 17.25
C ALA A 488 -18.59 21.47 17.97
N SER A 489 -17.63 20.90 17.24
CA SER A 489 -16.33 20.49 17.79
C SER A 489 -15.52 21.69 18.28
N CYS A 490 -15.45 22.76 17.47
CA CYS A 490 -14.78 24.01 17.85
C CYS A 490 -15.50 24.71 19.02
N GLU A 491 -16.84 24.74 19.01
CA GLU A 491 -17.63 25.31 20.11
C GLU A 491 -17.41 24.56 21.42
N ALA A 492 -17.40 23.22 21.37
CA ALA A 492 -17.12 22.38 22.54
C ALA A 492 -15.73 22.66 23.12
N ALA A 493 -14.71 22.76 22.26
CA ALA A 493 -13.33 23.04 22.67
C ALA A 493 -13.15 24.46 23.27
N LEU A 494 -13.77 25.48 22.68
CA LEU A 494 -13.77 26.85 23.20
C LEU A 494 -14.45 26.94 24.57
N ALA A 495 -15.60 26.29 24.74
CA ALA A 495 -16.31 26.25 26.02
C ALA A 495 -15.50 25.49 27.08
N ALA A 496 -14.87 24.37 26.72
CA ALA A 496 -14.00 23.60 27.62
C ALA A 496 -12.79 24.43 28.08
N GLN A 497 -12.15 25.19 27.18
CA GLN A 497 -11.06 26.11 27.51
C GLN A 497 -11.49 27.17 28.55
N GLN A 498 -12.74 27.63 28.48
CA GLN A 498 -13.32 28.61 29.41
C GLN A 498 -13.89 27.97 30.69
N ALA A 499 -13.78 26.64 30.84
CA ALA A 499 -14.43 25.85 31.89
C ALA A 499 -15.97 26.01 31.94
N ASP A 500 -16.60 26.39 30.83
CA ASP A 500 -18.07 26.33 30.67
C ASP A 500 -18.47 24.90 30.30
N TRP A 501 -18.45 24.02 31.29
CA TRP A 501 -18.69 22.59 31.11
C TRP A 501 -20.12 22.25 30.68
N SER A 502 -21.09 23.14 30.91
CA SER A 502 -22.45 22.93 30.44
C SER A 502 -22.50 23.01 28.92
N VAL A 503 -21.96 24.09 28.35
CA VAL A 503 -21.90 24.27 26.89
C VAL A 503 -20.92 23.29 26.26
N ALA A 504 -19.77 23.05 26.89
CA ALA A 504 -18.76 22.14 26.37
C ALA A 504 -19.32 20.73 26.15
N LEU A 505 -20.02 20.17 27.15
CA LEU A 505 -20.59 18.82 27.04
C LEU A 505 -21.78 18.77 26.07
N GLU A 506 -22.63 19.80 26.02
CA GLU A 506 -23.75 19.84 25.07
C GLU A 506 -23.26 19.88 23.61
N SER A 507 -22.26 20.73 23.32
CA SER A 507 -21.68 20.83 21.99
C SER A 507 -20.86 19.58 21.65
N PHE A 508 -20.17 18.98 22.63
CA PHE A 508 -19.40 17.75 22.45
C PHE A 508 -20.28 16.60 21.92
N GLU A 509 -21.48 16.41 22.46
CA GLU A 509 -22.42 15.36 22.02
C GLU A 509 -22.85 15.51 20.55
N LYS A 510 -22.88 16.75 20.04
CA LYS A 510 -23.23 17.08 18.66
C LYS A 510 -22.02 17.09 17.72
N SER A 511 -20.81 16.92 18.26
CA SER A 511 -19.54 17.13 17.56
C SER A 511 -18.96 15.84 16.96
N GLN A 512 -17.87 15.96 16.19
CA GLN A 512 -17.05 14.80 15.80
C GLN A 512 -16.20 14.26 16.96
N LEU A 513 -15.97 15.06 18.01
CA LEU A 513 -15.23 14.63 19.20
C LEU A 513 -15.99 13.58 20.02
N ALA A 514 -17.30 13.43 19.80
CA ALA A 514 -18.17 12.48 20.50
C ALA A 514 -17.68 11.02 20.45
N ASP A 515 -16.87 10.67 19.45
CA ASP A 515 -16.27 9.34 19.29
C ASP A 515 -15.04 9.13 20.19
N ASP A 516 -14.42 10.19 20.72
CA ASP A 516 -13.31 10.13 21.67
C ASP A 516 -13.82 9.95 23.11
N LYS A 517 -14.02 8.68 23.50
CA LYS A 517 -14.50 8.33 24.85
C LYS A 517 -13.51 8.66 25.96
N LEU A 518 -12.23 8.80 25.64
CA LEU A 518 -11.22 9.15 26.63
C LEU A 518 -11.36 10.65 26.94
N LEU A 519 -11.48 11.50 25.90
CA LEU A 519 -11.67 12.94 26.06
C LEU A 519 -13.01 13.23 26.78
N GLN A 520 -14.05 12.48 26.41
CA GLN A 520 -15.35 12.57 27.07
C GLN A 520 -15.25 12.29 28.58
N ALA A 521 -14.55 11.22 28.98
CA ALA A 521 -14.36 10.88 30.39
C ALA A 521 -13.56 11.96 31.13
N GLU A 522 -12.50 12.49 30.51
CA GLU A 522 -11.70 13.59 31.07
C GLU A 522 -12.58 14.84 31.31
N TRP A 523 -13.39 15.23 30.34
CA TRP A 523 -14.25 16.41 30.46
C TRP A 523 -15.42 16.21 31.44
N LEU A 524 -15.98 15.00 31.53
CA LEU A 524 -16.97 14.68 32.57
C LEU A 524 -16.37 14.82 33.97
N ALA A 525 -15.14 14.34 34.18
CA ALA A 525 -14.45 14.46 35.46
C ALA A 525 -14.19 15.93 35.83
N LEU A 526 -13.69 16.72 34.88
CA LEU A 526 -13.46 18.17 35.05
C LEU A 526 -14.76 18.96 35.30
N ALA A 527 -15.87 18.50 34.73
CA ALA A 527 -17.22 19.05 34.98
C ALA A 527 -17.81 18.65 36.35
N GLY A 528 -17.10 17.87 37.16
CA GLY A 528 -17.57 17.35 38.44
C GLY A 528 -18.52 16.14 38.33
N LYS A 529 -18.73 15.60 37.13
CA LYS A 529 -19.54 14.39 36.88
C LYS A 529 -18.69 13.13 37.02
N VAL A 530 -18.00 13.00 38.16
CA VAL A 530 -16.95 11.98 38.41
C VAL A 530 -17.47 10.56 38.25
N ASP A 531 -18.68 10.25 38.74
CA ASP A 531 -19.26 8.91 38.63
C ASP A 531 -19.48 8.50 37.16
N GLN A 532 -19.98 9.41 36.32
CA GLN A 532 -20.17 9.17 34.89
C GLN A 532 -18.84 9.01 34.16
N ALA A 533 -17.83 9.79 34.55
CA ALA A 533 -16.48 9.69 34.02
C ALA A 533 -15.85 8.31 34.32
N CYS A 534 -15.96 7.86 35.58
CA CYS A 534 -15.47 6.55 36.02
C CYS A 534 -16.21 5.42 35.31
N GLU A 535 -17.55 5.46 35.24
CA GLU A 535 -18.33 4.45 34.52
C GLU A 535 -17.91 4.33 33.05
N LEU A 536 -17.72 5.47 32.37
CA LEU A 536 -17.32 5.50 30.97
C LEU A 536 -15.92 4.92 30.75
N ILE A 537 -14.94 5.34 31.56
CA ILE A 537 -13.55 4.90 31.37
C ILE A 537 -13.33 3.45 31.81
N GLU A 538 -13.95 3.00 32.92
CA GLU A 538 -13.88 1.62 33.37
C GLU A 538 -14.52 0.67 32.35
N LYS A 539 -15.65 1.08 31.74
CA LYS A 539 -16.24 0.34 30.62
C LYS A 539 -15.26 0.23 29.46
N ARG A 540 -14.59 1.32 29.08
CA ARG A 540 -13.60 1.33 27.98
C ARG A 540 -12.41 0.41 28.28
N VAL A 541 -11.89 0.44 29.50
CA VAL A 541 -10.80 -0.46 29.96
C VAL A 541 -11.25 -1.91 29.90
N LYS A 542 -12.47 -2.22 30.32
CA LYS A 542 -13.03 -3.59 30.23
C LYS A 542 -13.20 -4.07 28.79
N GLU A 543 -13.59 -3.17 27.87
CA GLU A 543 -13.76 -3.48 26.45
C GLU A 543 -12.42 -3.63 25.72
N GLN A 544 -11.34 -3.02 26.22
CA GLN A 544 -10.00 -3.06 25.61
C GLN A 544 -8.89 -3.17 26.69
N PRO A 545 -8.77 -4.31 27.39
CA PRO A 545 -7.92 -4.44 28.58
C PRO A 545 -6.40 -4.32 28.36
N GLY A 546 -5.95 -4.27 27.09
CA GLY A 546 -4.53 -4.14 26.75
C GLY A 546 -4.09 -2.75 26.29
N GLU A 547 -5.00 -1.78 26.17
CA GLU A 547 -4.64 -0.43 25.71
C GLU A 547 -4.05 0.40 26.87
N VAL A 548 -2.93 1.10 26.61
CA VAL A 548 -2.25 1.95 27.60
C VAL A 548 -3.09 3.17 27.98
N LEU A 549 -3.63 3.89 26.99
CA LEU A 549 -4.28 5.18 27.24
C LEU A 549 -5.55 5.12 28.09
N PRO A 550 -6.49 4.17 27.90
CA PRO A 550 -7.67 4.08 28.76
C PRO A 550 -7.31 3.90 30.23
N VAL A 551 -6.32 3.05 30.55
CA VAL A 551 -5.87 2.80 31.92
C VAL A 551 -5.14 4.02 32.49
N ALA A 552 -4.37 4.74 31.68
CA ALA A 552 -3.75 6.00 32.08
C ALA A 552 -4.78 7.08 32.44
N VAL A 553 -5.84 7.22 31.62
CA VAL A 553 -6.94 8.16 31.89
C VAL A 553 -7.71 7.74 33.15
N GLU A 554 -7.98 6.45 33.35
CA GLU A 554 -8.61 5.93 34.57
C GLU A 554 -7.80 6.28 35.82
N ALA A 555 -6.50 5.95 35.82
CA ALA A 555 -5.62 6.23 36.95
C ALA A 555 -5.57 7.73 37.26
N TRP A 556 -5.51 8.58 36.24
CA TRP A 556 -5.52 10.03 36.39
C TRP A 556 -6.84 10.55 36.99
N ILE A 557 -8.00 10.15 36.45
CA ILE A 557 -9.32 10.58 36.95
C ILE A 557 -9.48 10.19 38.42
N LYS A 558 -9.17 8.92 38.76
CA LYS A 558 -9.31 8.43 40.14
C LYS A 558 -8.36 9.17 41.09
N TYR A 559 -7.12 9.42 40.68
CA TYR A 559 -6.17 10.16 41.51
C TYR A 559 -6.64 11.60 41.76
N GLN A 560 -7.06 12.32 40.71
CA GLN A 560 -7.46 13.72 40.81
C GLN A 560 -8.76 13.94 41.59
N HIS A 561 -9.71 13.00 41.51
CA HIS A 561 -11.06 13.22 42.03
C HIS A 561 -11.46 12.30 43.19
N LEU A 562 -10.82 11.14 43.35
CA LEU A 562 -11.14 10.15 44.39
C LEU A 562 -9.97 9.87 45.35
N GLY A 563 -8.77 10.35 45.03
CA GLY A 563 -7.56 10.26 45.86
C GLY A 563 -6.69 9.03 45.59
N LEU A 564 -5.56 8.97 46.30
CA LEU A 564 -4.46 8.02 46.08
C LEU A 564 -4.87 6.54 46.12
N GLU A 565 -5.72 6.15 47.07
CA GLU A 565 -6.11 4.75 47.22
C GLU A 565 -6.96 4.24 46.05
N ALA A 566 -7.80 5.11 45.46
CA ALA A 566 -8.63 4.75 44.32
C ALA A 566 -7.82 4.56 43.03
N SER A 567 -6.66 5.21 42.91
CA SER A 567 -5.81 5.13 41.71
C SER A 567 -4.76 4.02 41.76
N ARG A 568 -4.57 3.35 42.91
CA ARG A 568 -3.55 2.28 43.05
C ARG A 568 -3.73 1.16 42.02
N GLU A 569 -4.91 0.53 41.98
CA GLU A 569 -5.16 -0.62 41.09
C GLU A 569 -4.97 -0.31 39.61
N PRO A 570 -5.57 0.76 39.04
CA PRO A 570 -5.37 1.06 37.63
C PRO A 570 -3.93 1.48 37.34
N PHE A 571 -3.25 2.16 38.28
CA PHE A 571 -1.84 2.51 38.10
C PHE A 571 -0.96 1.26 38.06
N GLU A 572 -1.16 0.27 38.94
CA GLU A 572 -0.41 -1.00 38.87
C GLU A 572 -0.62 -1.72 37.53
N ARG A 573 -1.87 -1.79 37.03
CA ARG A 573 -2.14 -2.34 35.68
C ARG A 573 -1.42 -1.55 34.59
N LEU A 574 -1.41 -0.23 34.68
CA LEU A 574 -0.74 0.62 33.70
C LEU A 574 0.76 0.34 33.63
N ARG A 575 1.42 0.11 34.77
CA ARG A 575 2.87 -0.19 34.83
C ARG A 575 3.23 -1.40 33.99
N GLU A 576 2.39 -2.43 33.95
CA GLU A 576 2.55 -3.63 33.14
C GLU A 576 2.32 -3.36 31.64
N LEU A 577 1.26 -2.61 31.31
CA LEU A 577 0.91 -2.32 29.91
C LEU A 577 1.88 -1.35 29.23
N ALA A 578 2.37 -0.35 29.97
CA ALA A 578 3.20 0.73 29.49
C ALA A 578 4.70 0.37 29.37
N ALA A 579 5.03 -0.92 29.28
CA ALA A 579 6.40 -1.45 29.25
C ALA A 579 7.33 -0.80 28.20
N VAL A 580 6.76 -0.35 27.08
CA VAL A 580 7.48 0.30 25.96
C VAL A 580 6.91 1.69 25.64
N ALA A 581 6.08 2.24 26.53
CA ALA A 581 5.39 3.49 26.27
C ALA A 581 6.30 4.71 26.43
N ASP A 582 6.06 5.72 25.63
CA ASP A 582 6.70 7.03 25.70
C ASP A 582 6.16 7.83 26.90
N LEU A 583 6.89 7.81 28.00
CA LEU A 583 6.46 8.43 29.26
C LEU A 583 6.41 9.97 29.21
N HIS A 584 7.00 10.61 28.20
CA HIS A 584 6.97 12.06 27.98
C HIS A 584 5.67 12.56 27.35
N THR A 585 4.76 11.66 26.95
CA THR A 585 3.49 12.05 26.32
C THR A 585 2.55 12.73 27.31
N PRO A 586 1.70 13.70 26.91
CA PRO A 586 0.88 14.48 27.85
C PRO A 586 0.03 13.64 28.83
N LEU A 587 -0.53 12.53 28.34
CA LEU A 587 -1.42 11.66 29.11
C LEU A 587 -0.67 10.77 30.13
N LEU A 588 0.61 10.47 29.88
CA LEU A 588 1.46 9.68 30.78
C LEU A 588 2.31 10.57 31.69
N ASP A 589 2.80 11.70 31.19
CA ASP A 589 3.61 12.65 31.94
C ASP A 589 2.88 13.19 33.17
N ARG A 590 1.57 13.45 33.03
CA ARG A 590 0.70 13.93 34.12
C ARG A 590 0.52 12.94 35.27
N LEU A 591 0.95 11.69 35.11
CA LEU A 591 0.89 10.67 36.16
C LEU A 591 2.15 10.65 37.05
N LYS A 592 3.18 11.46 36.75
CA LYS A 592 4.39 11.52 37.58
C LYS A 592 4.12 11.80 39.07
N PRO A 593 3.25 12.76 39.46
CA PRO A 593 2.96 12.97 40.88
C PRO A 593 2.33 11.75 41.55
N LEU A 594 1.45 11.04 40.83
CA LEU A 594 0.87 9.79 41.32
C LEU A 594 1.95 8.71 41.50
N ALA A 595 2.85 8.55 40.53
CA ALA A 595 3.95 7.60 40.62
C ALA A 595 4.83 7.88 41.86
N GLU A 596 5.20 9.14 42.09
CA GLU A 596 6.00 9.58 43.24
C GLU A 596 5.30 9.32 44.57
N GLU A 597 4.01 9.64 44.71
CA GLU A 597 3.23 9.37 45.93
C GLU A 597 3.05 7.87 46.21
N LEU A 598 3.02 7.04 45.17
CA LEU A 598 3.00 5.58 45.29
C LEU A 598 4.37 4.98 45.60
N GLY A 599 5.44 5.79 45.63
CA GLY A 599 6.80 5.36 45.93
C GLY A 599 7.60 4.88 44.72
N TYR A 600 7.12 5.16 43.51
CA TYR A 600 7.83 4.85 42.26
C TYR A 600 8.69 6.03 41.79
N GLY A 601 9.77 5.71 41.07
CA GLY A 601 10.64 6.70 40.45
C GLY A 601 10.12 7.18 39.09
N ARG A 602 10.98 7.90 38.36
CA ARG A 602 10.68 8.36 36.99
C ARG A 602 10.44 7.22 36.00
N GLU A 603 11.09 6.08 36.22
CA GLU A 603 10.87 4.84 35.47
C GLU A 603 9.98 3.91 36.30
N TRP A 604 8.68 4.13 36.19
CA TRP A 604 7.68 3.37 36.95
C TRP A 604 7.16 2.13 36.20
N THR A 605 7.50 1.96 34.92
CA THR A 605 7.04 0.85 34.08
C THR A 605 7.72 -0.47 34.46
N ILE A 606 7.08 -1.57 34.07
CA ILE A 606 7.60 -2.93 34.25
C ILE A 606 8.00 -3.46 32.86
N PRO A 607 9.20 -4.07 32.70
CA PRO A 607 9.60 -4.67 31.44
C PRO A 607 8.60 -5.72 30.94
N TYR A 608 8.34 -5.72 29.64
CA TYR A 608 7.45 -6.69 29.02
C TYR A 608 8.06 -8.09 29.05
N ILE A 609 7.29 -9.07 29.52
CA ILE A 609 7.65 -10.48 29.49
C ILE A 609 6.82 -11.15 28.40
N ALA A 610 7.51 -11.59 27.34
CA ALA A 610 6.88 -12.28 26.22
C ALA A 610 6.20 -13.59 26.67
N PRO A 611 4.93 -13.82 26.31
CA PRO A 611 4.27 -15.11 26.49
C PRO A 611 5.00 -16.25 25.77
N ASN A 612 4.82 -17.48 26.25
CA ASN A 612 5.48 -18.67 25.73
C ASN A 612 4.83 -19.27 24.47
N ASP A 613 3.78 -18.63 23.94
CA ASP A 613 2.98 -19.09 22.82
C ASP A 613 3.25 -18.32 21.51
N LEU A 614 4.35 -17.56 21.47
CA LEU A 614 4.67 -16.63 20.39
C LEU A 614 5.49 -17.20 19.24
N GLY A 615 5.94 -18.45 19.36
CA GLY A 615 6.82 -19.08 18.39
C GLY A 615 8.20 -18.43 18.32
N GLU A 616 8.91 -18.67 17.23
CA GLU A 616 10.20 -18.04 16.96
C GLU A 616 10.02 -16.61 16.46
N ARG A 617 10.59 -15.66 17.20
CA ARG A 617 10.66 -14.25 16.80
C ARG A 617 12.11 -13.89 16.47
N PRO A 618 12.46 -13.69 15.19
CA PRO A 618 13.78 -13.20 14.83
C PRO A 618 14.03 -11.79 15.37
N ASP A 619 15.28 -11.36 15.40
CA ASP A 619 15.58 -9.97 15.64
C ASP A 619 14.95 -9.09 14.55
N LEU A 620 14.24 -8.03 14.93
CA LEU A 620 13.49 -7.19 13.97
C LEU A 620 14.44 -6.53 12.97
N ASP A 621 15.64 -6.12 13.40
CA ASP A 621 16.64 -5.50 12.53
C ASP A 621 17.17 -6.47 11.46
N SER A 622 17.04 -7.79 11.68
CA SER A 622 17.40 -8.79 10.67
C SER A 622 16.39 -8.88 9.51
N LEU A 623 15.17 -8.37 9.70
CA LEU A 623 14.11 -8.38 8.68
C LEU A 623 14.17 -7.17 7.75
N GLY A 624 14.73 -6.05 8.21
CA GLY A 624 14.82 -4.82 7.44
C GLY A 624 14.75 -3.54 8.28
N PRO A 625 14.91 -2.38 7.64
CA PRO A 625 14.83 -1.09 8.32
C PRO A 625 13.39 -0.77 8.72
N MET A 626 13.23 -0.10 9.87
CA MET A 626 11.92 0.31 10.39
C MET A 626 11.16 1.25 9.46
N ARG A 627 11.87 2.10 8.69
CA ARG A 627 11.31 3.05 7.74
C ARG A 627 11.84 2.78 6.34
N TRP A 628 11.01 3.00 5.34
CA TRP A 628 11.50 3.07 3.97
C TRP A 628 12.30 4.35 3.77
N HIS A 629 13.33 4.27 2.93
CA HIS A 629 14.04 5.45 2.43
C HIS A 629 14.33 5.29 0.92
N PRO A 630 14.47 6.41 0.20
CA PRO A 630 14.90 6.41 -1.19
C PRO A 630 16.20 5.63 -1.42
N TYR A 631 16.31 4.95 -2.56
CA TYR A 631 17.52 4.24 -2.96
C TYR A 631 18.45 5.15 -3.78
N GLN A 632 19.73 4.80 -3.81
CA GLN A 632 20.75 5.51 -4.58
C GLN A 632 20.56 5.27 -6.08
N ALA A 633 20.34 6.34 -6.86
CA ALA A 633 20.26 6.26 -8.32
C ALA A 633 21.54 5.65 -8.91
N PRO A 634 21.43 4.71 -9.87
CA PRO A 634 22.58 4.23 -10.64
C PRO A 634 23.25 5.37 -11.41
N LEU A 635 24.57 5.35 -11.53
CA LEU A 635 25.28 6.31 -12.38
C LEU A 635 25.08 5.95 -13.85
N PHE A 636 25.03 6.98 -14.70
CA PHE A 636 25.04 6.85 -16.15
C PHE A 636 25.96 7.93 -16.76
N ASP A 637 26.45 7.63 -17.96
CA ASP A 637 27.17 8.55 -18.84
C ASP A 637 26.52 8.46 -20.23
N VAL A 638 25.85 9.53 -20.66
CA VAL A 638 25.08 9.56 -21.92
C VAL A 638 25.51 10.74 -22.79
N GLN A 639 25.30 10.66 -24.10
CA GLN A 639 25.85 11.64 -25.04
C GLN A 639 24.76 12.47 -25.72
N GLN A 640 24.93 13.77 -25.77
CA GLN A 640 24.12 14.65 -26.62
C GLN A 640 24.51 14.47 -28.10
N ALA A 641 23.64 14.93 -28.98
CA ALA A 641 23.82 14.83 -30.43
C ALA A 641 25.10 15.53 -30.96
N ASN A 642 25.65 16.49 -30.20
CA ASN A 642 26.91 17.18 -30.47
C ASN A 642 28.16 16.43 -29.94
N GLY A 643 27.99 15.24 -29.35
CA GLY A 643 29.04 14.41 -28.75
C GLY A 643 29.42 14.79 -27.31
N GLN A 644 28.79 15.81 -26.71
CA GLN A 644 29.01 16.16 -25.31
C GLN A 644 28.46 15.07 -24.39
N THR A 645 29.29 14.60 -23.46
CA THR A 645 28.89 13.62 -22.45
C THR A 645 28.28 14.33 -21.24
N THR A 646 27.16 13.79 -20.75
CA THR A 646 26.49 14.18 -19.51
C THR A 646 26.54 13.00 -18.55
N SER A 647 27.17 13.21 -17.39
CA SER A 647 27.23 12.21 -16.32
C SER A 647 26.29 12.58 -15.18
N LEU A 648 25.54 11.61 -14.64
CA LEU A 648 24.73 11.85 -13.44
C LEU A 648 25.59 12.32 -12.25
N LYS A 649 26.86 11.88 -12.21
CA LYS A 649 27.81 12.28 -11.17
C LYS A 649 28.08 13.79 -11.20
N ASP A 650 28.14 14.38 -12.38
CA ASP A 650 28.42 15.80 -12.57
C ASP A 650 27.19 16.67 -12.31
N LEU A 651 26.00 16.05 -12.26
CA LEU A 651 24.72 16.71 -11.98
C LEU A 651 24.37 16.74 -10.48
N ARG A 652 25.23 16.20 -9.61
CA ARG A 652 25.05 16.26 -8.15
C ARG A 652 24.95 17.69 -7.64
N GLY A 653 24.15 17.89 -6.59
CA GLY A 653 23.84 19.24 -6.07
C GLY A 653 22.68 19.93 -6.79
N GLN A 654 22.09 19.31 -7.82
CA GLN A 654 20.88 19.78 -8.50
C GLN A 654 19.89 18.62 -8.65
N SER A 655 18.59 18.91 -8.50
CA SER A 655 17.54 17.92 -8.72
C SER A 655 17.37 17.64 -10.22
N GLN A 656 17.17 16.37 -10.58
CA GLN A 656 17.01 15.94 -11.97
C GLN A 656 15.66 15.25 -12.17
N LEU A 657 14.94 15.65 -13.21
CA LEU A 657 13.86 14.87 -13.79
C LEU A 657 14.40 14.18 -15.05
N VAL A 658 14.56 12.85 -14.99
CA VAL A 658 15.14 12.04 -16.08
C VAL A 658 14.02 11.32 -16.81
N ILE A 659 13.91 11.52 -18.12
CA ILE A 659 12.90 10.88 -18.99
C ILE A 659 13.60 9.87 -19.92
N PHE A 660 13.27 8.59 -19.79
CA PHE A 660 13.67 7.53 -20.71
C PHE A 660 12.58 7.35 -21.77
N TYR A 661 12.92 7.61 -23.03
CA TYR A 661 11.99 7.52 -24.17
C TYR A 661 12.58 6.69 -25.31
N LEU A 662 11.75 6.09 -26.15
CA LEU A 662 12.18 5.08 -27.13
C LEU A 662 12.69 5.63 -28.47
N GLY A 663 12.88 6.95 -28.56
CA GLY A 663 13.31 7.64 -29.78
C GLY A 663 12.19 8.31 -30.60
N PHE A 664 12.55 8.97 -31.70
CA PHE A 664 11.61 9.74 -32.53
C PHE A 664 10.63 8.88 -33.34
N GLY A 665 10.91 7.59 -33.51
CA GLY A 665 9.96 6.64 -34.12
C GLY A 665 8.77 6.28 -33.24
N CYS A 666 8.81 6.60 -31.95
CA CYS A 666 7.75 6.33 -30.98
C CYS A 666 6.82 7.54 -30.86
N LEU A 667 5.59 7.45 -31.40
CA LEU A 667 4.63 8.56 -31.41
C LEU A 667 4.30 9.07 -29.99
N HIS A 668 4.06 8.16 -29.05
CA HIS A 668 3.75 8.51 -27.66
C HIS A 668 4.93 9.15 -26.92
N CYS A 669 6.16 8.80 -27.28
CA CYS A 669 7.36 9.43 -26.73
C CYS A 669 7.45 10.91 -27.15
N ILE A 670 7.07 11.20 -28.39
CA ILE A 670 7.04 12.57 -28.90
C ILE A 670 5.95 13.39 -28.24
N GLU A 671 4.79 12.78 -27.97
CA GLU A 671 3.73 13.41 -27.17
C GLU A 671 4.24 13.77 -25.78
N GLN A 672 4.94 12.86 -25.08
CA GLN A 672 5.55 13.16 -23.78
C GLN A 672 6.54 14.33 -23.86
N LEU A 673 7.46 14.35 -24.84
CA LEU A 673 8.42 15.45 -24.99
C LEU A 673 7.72 16.78 -25.30
N HIS A 674 6.64 16.77 -26.10
CA HIS A 674 5.83 17.94 -26.41
C HIS A 674 5.09 18.50 -25.18
N GLU A 675 4.66 17.64 -24.24
CA GLU A 675 4.05 18.09 -22.99
C GLU A 675 5.07 18.69 -22.01
N PHE A 676 6.26 18.09 -21.88
CA PHE A 676 7.28 18.55 -20.93
C PHE A 676 8.12 19.74 -21.42
N SER A 677 8.47 19.78 -22.72
CA SER A 677 9.38 20.79 -23.28
C SER A 677 8.93 22.24 -23.08
N PRO A 678 7.65 22.61 -23.30
CA PRO A 678 7.17 23.97 -23.07
C PRO A 678 7.25 24.39 -21.59
N ARG A 679 7.24 23.43 -20.67
CA ARG A 679 7.20 23.67 -19.21
C ARG A 679 8.56 23.48 -18.52
N ALA A 680 9.63 23.22 -19.28
CA ALA A 680 10.96 23.00 -18.72
C ALA A 680 11.47 24.16 -17.83
N GLU A 681 11.13 25.41 -18.17
CA GLU A 681 11.49 26.57 -17.34
C GLU A 681 10.73 26.63 -16.01
N GLU A 682 9.53 26.04 -15.91
CA GLU A 682 8.81 25.93 -14.63
C GLU A 682 9.52 24.97 -13.66
N PHE A 683 10.02 23.85 -14.16
CA PHE A 683 10.84 22.91 -13.38
C PHE A 683 12.15 23.58 -12.93
N LYS A 684 12.82 24.25 -13.86
CA LYS A 684 14.08 24.96 -13.60
C LYS A 684 13.93 26.07 -12.56
N SER A 685 12.80 26.80 -12.59
CA SER A 685 12.48 27.81 -11.57
C SER A 685 12.36 27.24 -10.15
N GLN A 686 12.16 25.92 -10.04
CA GLN A 686 12.10 25.16 -8.78
C GLN A 686 13.41 24.40 -8.49
N GLY A 687 14.48 24.65 -9.25
CA GLY A 687 15.77 23.98 -9.08
C GLY A 687 15.81 22.55 -9.63
N ILE A 688 14.88 22.19 -10.52
CA ILE A 688 14.80 20.88 -11.16
C ILE A 688 15.22 21.01 -12.62
N ASN A 689 16.27 20.32 -13.03
CA ASN A 689 16.62 20.22 -14.45
C ASN A 689 15.93 19.01 -15.07
N ILE A 690 15.46 19.14 -16.30
CA ILE A 690 14.93 18.02 -17.07
C ILE A 690 16.01 17.57 -18.05
N LEU A 691 16.18 16.26 -18.21
CA LEU A 691 16.94 15.67 -19.30
C LEU A 691 16.22 14.43 -19.82
N ALA A 692 16.36 14.15 -21.11
CA ALA A 692 15.81 12.94 -21.72
C ALA A 692 16.92 12.06 -22.31
N ILE A 693 16.74 10.75 -22.21
CA ILE A 693 17.66 9.70 -22.66
C ILE A 693 16.89 8.77 -23.59
N SER A 694 17.42 8.56 -24.79
CA SER A 694 16.81 7.75 -25.83
C SER A 694 17.62 6.50 -26.15
N THR A 695 16.97 5.52 -26.78
CA THR A 695 17.61 4.31 -27.28
C THR A 695 18.32 4.52 -28.63
N GLU A 696 18.23 5.71 -29.20
CA GLU A 696 18.78 6.04 -30.51
C GLU A 696 20.29 6.21 -30.44
N ASP A 697 21.00 5.91 -31.53
CA ASP A 697 22.38 6.34 -31.71
C ASP A 697 22.47 7.85 -32.03
N LEU A 698 23.69 8.39 -32.03
CA LEU A 698 23.92 9.82 -32.26
C LEU A 698 23.44 10.29 -33.64
N GLU A 699 23.49 9.43 -34.65
CA GLU A 699 23.07 9.77 -36.02
C GLU A 699 21.55 9.86 -36.11
N SER A 700 20.85 8.86 -35.57
CA SER A 700 19.40 8.80 -35.51
C SER A 700 18.84 9.95 -34.65
N LEU A 701 19.46 10.22 -33.49
CA LEU A 701 19.09 11.34 -32.62
C LEU A 701 19.23 12.70 -33.33
N ASN A 702 20.35 12.93 -34.04
CA ASN A 702 20.55 14.15 -34.84
C ASN A 702 19.50 14.28 -35.96
N SER A 703 19.16 13.15 -36.60
CA SER A 703 18.16 13.10 -37.67
C SER A 703 16.76 13.41 -37.15
N GLY A 704 16.38 12.85 -36.01
CA GLY A 704 15.11 13.11 -35.33
C GLY A 704 14.96 14.57 -34.92
N LEU A 705 15.98 15.15 -34.28
CA LEU A 705 16.04 16.58 -33.93
C LEU A 705 15.89 17.50 -35.16
N SER A 706 16.52 17.13 -36.27
CA SER A 706 16.44 17.92 -37.51
C SER A 706 15.06 17.83 -38.17
N SER A 707 14.37 16.69 -38.00
CA SER A 707 13.08 16.40 -38.63
C SER A 707 11.88 16.88 -37.82
N TYR A 708 12.02 17.00 -36.49
CA TYR A 708 10.94 17.39 -35.58
C TYR A 708 10.40 18.81 -35.85
N GLY A 709 11.25 19.73 -36.31
CA GLY A 709 10.83 21.05 -36.80
C GLY A 709 10.44 22.07 -35.72
N GLU A 710 10.37 21.68 -34.44
CA GLU A 710 10.11 22.56 -33.30
C GLU A 710 11.27 22.57 -32.29
N PRO A 711 11.54 23.69 -31.59
CA PRO A 711 12.58 23.74 -30.58
C PRO A 711 12.18 22.94 -29.33
N LEU A 712 13.00 21.94 -28.97
CA LEU A 712 12.89 21.24 -27.70
C LEU A 712 13.76 21.93 -26.65
N ASN A 713 13.15 22.37 -25.54
CA ASN A 713 13.84 23.07 -24.45
C ASN A 713 14.40 22.09 -23.40
N ILE A 714 14.48 20.80 -23.74
CA ILE A 714 15.01 19.73 -22.88
C ILE A 714 16.22 19.12 -23.59
N PRO A 715 17.38 18.99 -22.90
CA PRO A 715 18.52 18.25 -23.42
C PRO A 715 18.18 16.78 -23.70
N LEU A 716 18.34 16.34 -24.96
CA LEU A 716 18.21 14.95 -25.37
C LEU A 716 19.56 14.27 -25.46
N HIS A 717 19.62 13.00 -25.04
CA HIS A 717 20.83 12.19 -25.01
C HIS A 717 20.58 10.81 -25.63
N SER A 718 21.62 10.23 -26.20
CA SER A 718 21.71 8.86 -26.71
C SER A 718 22.27 7.93 -25.64
N ASP A 719 21.60 6.79 -25.46
CA ASP A 719 22.08 5.59 -24.77
C ASP A 719 21.96 4.39 -25.72
N ALA A 720 22.69 4.45 -26.84
CA ALA A 720 22.65 3.44 -27.91
C ALA A 720 22.97 2.01 -27.41
N GLU A 721 23.77 1.89 -26.36
CA GLU A 721 24.15 0.60 -25.74
C GLU A 721 23.16 0.14 -24.65
N LEU A 722 22.09 0.92 -24.39
CA LEU A 722 21.04 0.66 -23.40
C LEU A 722 21.54 0.51 -21.96
N SER A 723 22.74 1.01 -21.67
CA SER A 723 23.39 0.86 -20.38
C SER A 723 22.61 1.54 -19.26
N ALA A 724 22.10 2.75 -19.51
CA ALA A 724 21.26 3.49 -18.59
C ALA A 724 19.86 2.89 -18.52
N PHE A 725 19.28 2.47 -19.65
CA PHE A 725 17.98 1.79 -19.70
C PHE A 725 17.95 0.54 -18.81
N HIS A 726 18.96 -0.32 -18.91
CA HIS A 726 19.09 -1.49 -18.02
C HIS A 726 19.33 -1.09 -16.56
N ALA A 727 20.22 -0.12 -16.32
CA ALA A 727 20.55 0.30 -14.95
C ALA A 727 19.31 0.84 -14.21
N TYR A 728 18.42 1.54 -14.92
CA TYR A 728 17.18 2.12 -14.40
C TYR A 728 15.96 1.21 -14.50
N ARG A 729 16.12 0.00 -15.04
CA ARG A 729 15.04 -0.98 -15.27
C ARG A 729 13.94 -0.47 -16.20
N CYS A 730 14.26 0.50 -17.07
CA CYS A 730 13.43 0.91 -18.20
C CYS A 730 13.54 -0.13 -19.32
N PHE A 731 13.48 -1.41 -18.99
CA PHE A 731 13.72 -2.51 -19.92
C PHE A 731 12.92 -3.71 -19.45
N ASP A 732 12.30 -4.41 -20.41
CA ASP A 732 11.68 -5.69 -20.17
C ASP A 732 12.70 -6.82 -20.38
N ASP A 733 13.08 -7.46 -19.28
CA ASP A 733 14.03 -8.57 -19.30
C ASP A 733 13.44 -9.86 -19.90
N PHE A 734 12.11 -9.99 -19.93
CA PHE A 734 11.46 -11.18 -20.52
C PHE A 734 11.42 -11.11 -22.04
N GLU A 735 11.28 -9.90 -22.60
CA GLU A 735 11.07 -9.67 -24.03
C GLU A 735 12.26 -9.00 -24.71
N SER A 736 13.26 -8.58 -23.93
CA SER A 736 14.45 -7.88 -24.43
C SER A 736 14.13 -6.57 -25.17
N GLN A 737 13.19 -5.78 -24.63
CA GLN A 737 12.76 -4.52 -25.23
C GLN A 737 12.78 -3.35 -24.23
N PRO A 738 13.10 -2.13 -24.69
CA PRO A 738 13.10 -0.96 -23.83
C PRO A 738 11.67 -0.55 -23.43
N LEU A 739 11.56 0.07 -22.26
CA LEU A 739 10.32 0.63 -21.69
C LEU A 739 10.50 2.13 -21.47
N HIS A 740 9.38 2.81 -21.30
CA HIS A 740 9.40 4.21 -20.89
C HIS A 740 9.70 4.30 -19.40
N GLY A 741 10.31 5.40 -18.99
CA GLY A 741 10.44 5.70 -17.57
C GLY A 741 10.65 7.17 -17.28
N THR A 742 10.17 7.62 -16.14
CA THR A 742 10.36 8.99 -15.65
C THR A 742 10.80 8.93 -14.20
N PHE A 743 11.85 9.66 -13.84
CA PHE A 743 12.47 9.60 -12.51
C PHE A 743 12.71 10.99 -11.95
N LEU A 744 12.41 11.18 -10.66
CA LEU A 744 12.88 12.32 -9.89
C LEU A 744 14.08 11.89 -9.04
N ILE A 745 15.20 12.57 -9.23
CA ILE A 745 16.44 12.37 -8.50
C ILE A 745 16.77 13.63 -7.71
N ASP A 746 17.03 13.48 -6.42
CA ASP A 746 17.39 14.60 -5.54
C ASP A 746 18.85 15.06 -5.72
N PRO A 747 19.27 16.18 -5.10
CA PRO A 747 20.65 16.67 -5.17
C PRO A 747 21.69 15.69 -4.59
N GLU A 748 21.28 14.80 -3.69
CA GLU A 748 22.04 13.69 -3.13
C GLU A 748 21.96 12.41 -3.99
N GLY A 749 21.43 12.51 -5.20
CA GLY A 749 21.32 11.42 -6.17
C GLY A 749 20.44 10.26 -5.73
N LYS A 750 19.51 10.44 -4.80
CA LYS A 750 18.52 9.42 -4.45
C LYS A 750 17.29 9.54 -5.33
N VAL A 751 16.67 8.39 -5.67
CA VAL A 751 15.44 8.35 -6.46
C VAL A 751 14.25 8.57 -5.54
N LEU A 752 13.63 9.75 -5.62
CA LEU A 752 12.46 10.10 -4.79
C LEU A 752 11.14 9.61 -5.43
N TRP A 753 11.10 9.53 -6.75
CA TRP A 753 9.91 9.11 -7.49
C TRP A 753 10.32 8.42 -8.79
N GLN A 754 9.56 7.41 -9.21
CA GLN A 754 9.69 6.82 -10.54
C GLN A 754 8.33 6.35 -11.08
N ASP A 755 8.20 6.36 -12.40
CA ASP A 755 7.20 5.61 -13.15
C ASP A 755 7.90 4.86 -14.28
N ILE A 756 7.59 3.57 -14.45
CA ILE A 756 8.15 2.71 -15.50
C ILE A 756 6.97 1.95 -16.11
N SER A 757 6.77 2.09 -17.41
CA SER A 757 5.58 1.55 -18.07
C SER A 757 5.82 1.32 -19.57
N TYR A 758 4.92 0.53 -20.17
CA TYR A 758 4.85 0.39 -21.62
C TYR A 758 4.32 1.68 -22.28
N GLU A 759 3.58 2.52 -21.54
CA GLU A 759 3.15 3.86 -21.93
C GLU A 759 4.01 4.93 -21.26
N PRO A 760 4.32 6.06 -21.93
CA PRO A 760 5.03 7.16 -21.31
C PRO A 760 4.15 7.94 -20.31
N PHE A 761 4.79 8.45 -19.26
CA PHE A 761 4.11 9.30 -18.27
C PHE A 761 3.95 10.75 -18.77
N THR A 762 2.72 11.23 -18.95
CA THR A 762 2.42 12.53 -19.58
C THR A 762 1.80 13.58 -18.65
N ASP A 763 1.53 13.27 -17.38
CA ASP A 763 0.90 14.22 -16.44
C ASP A 763 1.93 15.22 -15.85
N VAL A 764 2.22 16.28 -16.61
CA VAL A 764 3.25 17.28 -16.25
C VAL A 764 2.88 18.07 -14.99
N ASP A 765 1.60 18.39 -14.78
CA ASP A 765 1.14 19.11 -13.59
C ASP A 765 1.35 18.28 -12.32
N PHE A 766 1.02 16.98 -12.39
CA PHE A 766 1.33 16.06 -11.31
C PHE A 766 2.85 15.98 -11.07
N ALA A 767 3.65 15.75 -12.12
CA ALA A 767 5.10 15.61 -11.98
C ALA A 767 5.74 16.85 -11.34
N LEU A 768 5.32 18.04 -11.76
CA LEU A 768 5.81 19.31 -11.21
C LEU A 768 5.44 19.49 -9.74
N SER A 769 4.16 19.29 -9.40
CA SER A 769 3.66 19.47 -8.03
C SER A 769 4.23 18.44 -7.05
N GLU A 770 4.30 17.17 -7.47
CA GLU A 770 4.85 16.09 -6.66
C GLU A 770 6.36 16.23 -6.47
N SER A 771 7.09 16.66 -7.50
CA SER A 771 8.53 16.91 -7.38
C SER A 771 8.84 17.99 -6.36
N ARG A 772 8.06 19.08 -6.37
CA ARG A 772 8.18 20.14 -5.36
C ARG A 772 7.95 19.61 -3.95
N ARG A 773 6.88 18.83 -3.78
CA ARG A 773 6.48 18.27 -2.48
C ARG A 773 7.55 17.35 -1.92
N LEU A 774 8.02 16.39 -2.73
CA LEU A 774 9.05 15.43 -2.33
C LEU A 774 10.37 16.13 -2.01
N LEU A 775 10.82 17.05 -2.85
CA LEU A 775 12.04 17.81 -2.58
C LEU A 775 11.93 18.63 -1.28
N SER A 776 10.77 19.24 -1.00
CA SER A 776 10.56 19.96 0.27
C SER A 776 10.66 19.02 1.49
N LEU A 777 9.94 17.90 1.45
CA LEU A 777 9.91 16.91 2.53
C LEU A 777 11.29 16.27 2.79
N HIS A 778 12.12 16.14 1.75
CA HIS A 778 13.48 15.63 1.85
C HIS A 778 14.55 16.72 2.08
N GLY A 779 14.13 17.96 2.42
CA GLY A 779 15.05 19.03 2.84
C GLY A 779 15.70 19.84 1.71
N PHE A 780 15.20 19.73 0.48
CA PHE A 780 15.68 20.41 -0.72
C PHE A 780 14.70 21.49 -1.25
N GLY A 781 13.69 21.87 -0.47
CA GLY A 781 12.72 22.91 -0.84
C GLY A 781 13.27 24.34 -0.71
N ASN A 782 12.73 25.27 -1.50
CA ASN A 782 13.08 26.72 -1.47
C ASN A 782 12.42 27.52 -0.32
N LEU A 783 11.85 26.86 0.70
CA LEU A 783 11.19 27.51 1.83
C LEU A 783 12.09 27.54 3.08
N PRO A 784 11.93 28.52 4.00
CA PRO A 784 12.78 28.61 5.19
C PRO A 784 12.56 27.39 6.08
N SER A 785 13.52 26.45 6.06
CA SER A 785 13.52 25.28 6.94
C SER A 785 13.85 25.72 8.36
N THR A 786 12.86 25.85 9.25
CA THR A 786 13.12 26.04 10.69
C THR A 786 12.66 24.89 11.57
N LEU A 787 12.11 23.79 11.04
CA LEU A 787 11.50 22.78 11.93
C LEU A 787 11.83 21.29 11.67
N VAL A 788 12.75 20.95 10.76
CA VAL A 788 13.03 19.52 10.45
C VAL A 788 14.34 18.97 11.04
N THR A 789 15.25 19.80 11.57
CA THR A 789 16.63 19.33 11.84
C THR A 789 16.96 18.87 13.27
N ALA A 790 16.00 18.64 14.17
CA ALA A 790 16.33 18.37 15.57
C ALA A 790 16.17 16.91 16.09
N LYS A 791 15.62 15.96 15.32
CA LYS A 791 15.44 14.57 15.83
C LYS A 791 16.07 13.44 15.00
N GLU A 792 16.53 13.69 13.77
CA GLU A 792 17.07 12.61 12.91
C GLU A 792 18.56 12.28 13.11
N ALA A 793 19.30 13.06 13.91
CA ALA A 793 20.73 12.82 14.13
C ALA A 793 21.05 11.87 15.32
N SER A 794 20.05 11.33 16.01
CA SER A 794 20.30 10.35 17.08
C SER A 794 19.12 9.39 17.29
N ARG A 795 18.99 8.39 16.43
CA ARG A 795 18.37 7.08 16.74
C ARG A 795 18.67 6.09 15.63
#